data_AF-A0ABC8JPX9-F1
#
_entry.id   AF-A0ABC8JPX9-F1
#
_cell.length_a   1.000
_cell.length_b   1.000
_cell.length_c   1.000
_cell.angle_alpha   90.00
_cell.angle_beta   90.00
_cell.angle_gamma   90.00
#
_symmetry.space_group_name_H-M   'P 1'
#
loop_
_entity.id
_entity.type
_entity.pdbx_description
1 polymer ?
#
loop_
_entity_poly.entity_id
_entity_poly.type
_entity_poly.pdbx_seq_one_letter_code
_entity_poly.pdbx_strand_id
1 'polypeptide(L)'
;MKREKLIFCIPLSLLTLLIFNVSSLITTAQNINSSPSYCNRICGGISIPFPFGIGHKDCYLNDWYEVTCNTTTTTSGNLLAPFLSKINRELVTITLRNSIDSSYGVVHIKSPVTSSGCSQRPVKPLPLNLTGKGSPFFITESNRLVSVGCESRALVTNIESQIIGCESSCVGNKSRSDKICSGYRCCQAVITADKPQVIGVNLESSGGNTTLCKVAFLTNETYSPANVTEAEEIYSKGFSVVELGWFFDSRLRDPAGCVNLTEARIYTSAPSCVCEYGYFSGFGYSNCYCNEIGYRGNPYLPGGCVDIDECGEGKGRDSCGEQICVNVPGSFRCEPKERGKINPVSQGFVIGLALLFLVLGIWGLIKFIKKRRKIIQKRKFFKRNGGLLLKQQLTTQEGGNVETSKIFTSKELEKATDNFNKNRVLGQGGQGTVYKGMLVDGRIVAVKRSKVLDEDKVEEFINEVSVLSQINHRNIVKLMGCCLETEVPILVYEHIPNGDLFKRLHDDSDDYIMTWEVRLRIAVEIAGALAYLHSAASTPVYHRDIKTTNILLDEKYRAKVSDFGTSRSIKIDQTHLTTLVAGTFGYLDPEYFQTSQFTDKSDVYSFGVVLVELITGEKPFSVMRSEEYRGLASHFNEAMKQNRVLDIVDSRIKEECKDEQVLAVAKLARRCLSLKGKKRPNMREASIELEKICSSPEDLDVTFEEEEEEEKAMEINMDDTWSVEMTAPASLFDLSPKLEVEPLAPHQTW
;
A
#
# COMPACT_ATOMS: atom_id res chain seq x y z
N MET A 1 25.48 17.90 30.71
CA MET A 1 25.75 18.19 32.14
C MET A 1 24.60 19.00 32.73
N LYS A 2 23.47 18.35 33.05
CA LYS A 2 22.28 18.84 33.80
C LYS A 2 21.19 17.77 33.74
N ARG A 3 21.48 16.57 34.26
CA ARG A 3 20.48 15.48 34.39
C ARG A 3 20.91 14.38 35.37
N GLU A 4 21.52 14.75 36.49
CA GLU A 4 21.91 13.78 37.53
C GLU A 4 21.54 14.21 38.97
N LYS A 5 20.78 15.30 39.15
CA LYS A 5 20.37 15.78 40.49
C LYS A 5 18.92 15.49 40.90
N LEU A 6 18.15 14.72 40.14
CA LEU A 6 16.72 14.46 40.45
C LEU A 6 16.42 13.06 41.01
N ILE A 7 17.43 12.32 41.49
CA ILE A 7 17.26 10.95 41.99
C ILE A 7 17.47 10.83 43.51
N PHE A 8 17.87 11.91 44.20
CA PHE A 8 18.16 11.87 45.65
C PHE A 8 17.10 12.51 46.57
N CYS A 9 15.97 13.01 46.06
CA CYS A 9 14.93 13.66 46.90
C CYS A 9 13.69 12.80 47.20
N ILE A 10 13.65 11.55 46.75
CA ILE A 10 12.46 10.70 46.89
C ILE A 10 12.40 9.87 48.20
N PRO A 11 13.50 9.57 48.94
CA PRO A 11 13.35 8.82 50.18
C PRO A 11 13.05 9.69 51.41
N LEU A 12 13.03 11.03 51.30
CA LEU A 12 12.78 11.93 52.44
C LEU A 12 11.33 12.44 52.53
N SER A 13 10.56 12.46 51.44
CA SER A 13 9.15 12.90 51.45
C SER A 13 8.16 11.82 51.90
N LEU A 14 8.57 10.54 51.84
CA LEU A 14 7.75 9.40 52.26
C LEU A 14 7.75 9.17 53.78
N LEU A 15 8.66 9.80 54.54
CA LEU A 15 8.71 9.70 56.00
C LEU A 15 7.88 10.80 56.70
N THR A 16 7.54 11.90 56.01
CA THR A 16 6.73 13.01 56.55
C THR A 16 5.22 12.86 56.32
N LEU A 17 4.79 11.88 55.52
CA LEU A 17 3.38 11.67 55.15
C LEU A 17 2.60 10.71 56.08
N LEU A 18 3.22 10.25 57.17
CA LEU A 18 2.61 9.35 58.15
C LEU A 18 2.15 10.03 59.46
N ILE A 19 2.23 11.37 59.58
CA ILE A 19 1.89 12.08 60.85
C ILE A 19 0.84 13.20 60.71
N PHE A 20 0.39 13.60 59.51
CA PHE A 20 -0.65 14.63 59.39
C PHE A 20 -1.70 14.30 58.33
N ASN A 21 -2.90 13.91 58.77
CA ASN A 21 -4.14 14.68 58.59
C ASN A 21 -5.39 13.79 58.68
N VAL A 22 -6.09 13.91 59.81
CA VAL A 22 -7.54 13.82 59.88
C VAL A 22 -8.07 15.22 59.60
N SER A 23 -8.65 15.46 58.44
CA SER A 23 -9.68 16.50 58.28
C SER A 23 -10.47 16.27 57.02
N SER A 24 -11.76 16.05 57.23
CA SER A 24 -12.82 15.93 56.25
C SER A 24 -12.86 17.14 55.31
N LEU A 25 -12.81 16.89 54.00
CA LEU A 25 -13.29 17.80 52.98
C LEU A 25 -14.15 16.97 52.02
N ILE A 26 -15.45 16.98 52.31
CA ILE A 26 -16.49 16.61 51.34
C ILE A 26 -16.40 17.66 50.24
N THR A 27 -15.71 17.31 49.16
CA THR A 27 -15.81 18.08 47.92
C THR A 27 -16.94 17.42 47.16
N THR A 28 -18.08 18.10 47.07
CA THR A 28 -19.18 17.73 46.20
C THR A 28 -18.66 17.75 44.76
N ALA A 29 -18.25 16.60 44.25
CA ALA A 29 -18.05 16.41 42.82
C ALA A 29 -19.41 16.61 42.16
N GLN A 30 -19.53 17.65 41.34
CA GLN A 30 -20.68 17.84 40.49
C GLN A 30 -20.79 16.64 39.56
N ASN A 31 -21.91 15.91 39.69
CA ASN A 31 -22.36 14.94 38.70
C ASN A 31 -22.57 15.67 37.36
N ILE A 32 -21.60 15.59 36.46
CA ILE A 32 -21.85 15.82 35.04
C ILE A 32 -22.05 14.44 34.41
N ASN A 33 -23.23 13.89 34.68
CA ASN A 33 -23.73 12.72 34.00
C ASN A 33 -24.05 13.10 32.55
N SER A 34 -23.52 12.31 31.61
CA SER A 34 -24.08 12.03 30.28
C SER A 34 -24.23 13.19 29.29
N SER A 35 -24.17 12.85 28.00
CA SER A 35 -24.89 13.60 26.96
C SER A 35 -26.28 13.98 27.50
N PRO A 36 -26.82 15.16 27.18
CA PRO A 36 -28.11 15.58 27.72
C PRO A 36 -29.19 14.53 27.45
N SER A 37 -29.99 14.18 28.46
CA SER A 37 -31.04 13.16 28.39
C SER A 37 -32.16 13.48 27.38
N TYR A 38 -32.17 14.69 26.81
CA TYR A 38 -33.11 15.11 25.76
C TYR A 38 -32.69 14.71 24.34
N CYS A 39 -31.46 14.21 24.13
CA CYS A 39 -31.03 13.81 22.80
C CYS A 39 -31.74 12.52 22.37
N ASN A 40 -32.59 12.59 21.33
CA ASN A 40 -33.15 11.38 20.73
C ASN A 40 -32.02 10.55 20.10
N ARG A 41 -32.01 9.25 20.39
CA ARG A 41 -30.98 8.29 19.95
C ARG A 41 -31.53 7.20 19.05
N ILE A 42 -32.81 7.22 18.70
CA ILE A 42 -33.43 6.18 17.86
C ILE A 42 -34.16 6.83 16.69
N CYS A 43 -33.92 6.31 15.49
CA CYS A 43 -34.55 6.75 14.26
C CYS A 43 -34.74 5.58 13.30
N GLY A 44 -35.96 5.35 12.82
CA GLY A 44 -36.24 4.22 11.92
C GLY A 44 -35.89 2.84 12.49
N GLY A 45 -35.92 2.69 13.82
CA GLY A 45 -35.50 1.45 14.50
C GLY A 45 -33.98 1.29 14.67
N ILE A 46 -33.17 2.26 14.24
CA ILE A 46 -31.71 2.23 14.35
C ILE A 46 -31.27 3.08 15.54
N SER A 47 -30.33 2.55 16.33
CA SER A 47 -29.68 3.27 17.44
C SER A 47 -28.56 4.17 16.90
N ILE A 48 -28.54 5.43 17.32
CA ILE A 48 -27.61 6.48 16.89
C ILE A 48 -26.72 6.87 18.08
N PRO A 49 -25.63 6.13 18.34
CA PRO A 49 -24.72 6.41 19.44
C PRO A 49 -23.83 7.62 19.16
N PHE A 50 -23.43 8.34 20.20
CA PHE A 50 -22.38 9.36 20.11
C PHE A 50 -21.08 8.75 19.53
N PRO A 51 -20.33 9.42 18.62
CA PRO A 51 -20.38 10.83 18.22
C PRO A 51 -21.56 11.24 17.32
N PHE A 52 -22.35 10.29 16.84
CA PHE A 52 -23.54 10.57 16.01
C PHE A 52 -24.72 11.03 16.87
N GLY A 53 -25.60 11.83 16.30
CA GLY A 53 -26.74 12.37 17.03
C GLY A 53 -27.76 13.07 16.15
N ILE A 54 -28.95 13.27 16.72
CA ILE A 54 -30.11 13.86 16.05
C ILE A 54 -30.48 15.17 16.76
N GLY A 55 -30.83 16.20 15.99
CA GLY A 55 -31.42 17.43 16.52
C GLY A 55 -30.38 18.45 16.98
N HIS A 56 -30.35 18.76 18.27
CA HIS A 56 -29.51 19.84 18.83
C HIS A 56 -28.00 19.56 18.63
N LYS A 57 -27.23 20.64 18.45
CA LYS A 57 -25.78 20.57 18.20
C LYS A 57 -24.97 19.85 19.29
N ASP A 58 -25.47 19.79 20.52
CA ASP A 58 -24.80 19.09 21.63
C ASP A 58 -25.00 17.56 21.60
N CYS A 59 -25.85 17.06 20.70
CA CYS A 59 -26.16 15.63 20.60
C CYS A 59 -25.17 14.86 19.71
N TYR A 60 -24.41 15.55 18.87
CA TYR A 60 -23.39 15.00 17.96
C TYR A 60 -22.08 15.79 18.08
N LEU A 61 -20.95 15.22 17.62
CA LEU A 61 -19.64 15.84 17.78
C LEU A 61 -19.43 17.07 16.87
N ASN A 62 -19.84 16.95 15.60
CA ASN A 62 -19.83 18.02 14.61
C ASN A 62 -20.80 17.66 13.47
N ASP A 63 -20.99 18.57 12.52
CA ASP A 63 -21.95 18.39 11.42
C ASP A 63 -21.75 17.12 10.57
N TRP A 64 -20.54 16.52 10.53
CA TRP A 64 -20.32 15.26 9.82
C TRP A 64 -20.98 14.06 10.51
N TYR A 65 -21.22 14.14 11.82
CA TYR A 65 -21.90 13.10 12.60
C TYR A 65 -23.39 13.40 12.83
N GLU A 66 -23.91 14.47 12.23
CA GLU A 66 -25.34 14.79 12.29
C GLU A 66 -26.16 13.77 11.50
N VAL A 67 -27.19 13.23 12.16
CA VAL A 67 -28.19 12.35 11.57
C VAL A 67 -29.53 13.07 11.54
N THR A 68 -30.13 13.18 10.36
CA THR A 68 -31.47 13.74 10.15
C THR A 68 -32.48 12.61 9.95
N CYS A 69 -33.62 12.70 10.61
CA CYS A 69 -34.71 11.72 10.49
C CYS A 69 -35.78 12.26 9.56
N ASN A 70 -35.82 11.75 8.34
CA ASN A 70 -36.78 12.19 7.32
C ASN A 70 -37.92 11.19 7.20
N THR A 71 -39.13 11.67 6.97
CA THR A 71 -40.28 10.81 6.69
C THR A 71 -40.23 10.38 5.22
N THR A 72 -40.03 9.10 4.97
CA THR A 72 -40.14 8.48 3.66
C THR A 72 -41.52 7.86 3.48
N THR A 73 -42.21 8.20 2.40
CA THR A 73 -43.49 7.58 2.03
C THR A 73 -43.21 6.24 1.35
N THR A 74 -43.57 5.13 1.99
CA THR A 74 -43.57 3.81 1.37
C THR A 74 -45.00 3.37 1.05
N THR A 75 -45.17 2.34 0.23
CA THR A 75 -46.47 1.72 -0.10
C THR A 75 -47.20 1.15 1.13
N SER A 76 -46.53 1.04 2.28
CA SER A 76 -47.06 0.52 3.55
C SER A 76 -47.21 1.57 4.66
N GLY A 77 -46.92 2.85 4.41
CA GLY A 77 -47.09 3.95 5.37
C GLY A 77 -45.93 4.95 5.39
N ASN A 78 -45.98 5.89 6.34
CA ASN A 78 -44.89 6.84 6.60
C ASN A 78 -43.84 6.18 7.50
N LEU A 79 -42.65 5.89 6.98
CA LEU A 79 -41.53 5.36 7.76
C LEU A 79 -40.47 6.46 7.95
N LEU A 80 -39.97 6.62 9.18
CA LEU A 80 -38.84 7.50 9.47
C LEU A 80 -37.54 6.80 9.04
N ALA A 81 -36.76 7.44 8.19
CA ALA A 81 -35.47 6.95 7.72
C ALA A 81 -34.34 7.90 8.18
N PRO A 82 -33.27 7.39 8.81
CA PRO A 82 -32.12 8.20 9.20
C PRO A 82 -31.22 8.48 8.00
N PHE A 83 -30.73 9.71 7.88
CA PHE A 83 -29.77 10.14 6.87
C PHE A 83 -28.57 10.80 7.52
N LEU A 84 -27.37 10.50 7.03
CA LEU A 84 -26.19 11.30 7.35
C LEU A 84 -26.25 12.62 6.58
N SER A 85 -26.37 13.73 7.32
CA SER A 85 -26.69 15.05 6.79
C SER A 85 -25.72 15.53 5.70
N LYS A 86 -24.40 15.47 5.95
CA LYS A 86 -23.36 15.98 5.03
C LYS A 86 -23.16 15.14 3.77
N ILE A 87 -23.27 13.82 3.86
CA ILE A 87 -23.09 12.94 2.70
C ILE A 87 -24.41 12.66 1.98
N ASN A 88 -25.54 13.04 2.58
CA ASN A 88 -26.90 12.82 2.10
C ASN A 88 -27.13 11.36 1.66
N ARG A 89 -26.92 10.43 2.59
CA ARG A 89 -27.12 8.99 2.39
C ARG A 89 -27.91 8.40 3.54
N GLU A 90 -28.83 7.51 3.21
CA GLU A 90 -29.64 6.80 4.21
C GLU A 90 -28.75 5.83 4.98
N LEU A 91 -28.89 5.85 6.29
CA LEU A 91 -28.12 5.07 7.23
C LEU A 91 -28.81 3.72 7.48
N VAL A 92 -28.04 2.64 7.46
CA VAL A 92 -28.50 1.27 7.75
C VAL A 92 -28.14 0.86 9.17
N THR A 93 -26.87 1.04 9.57
CA THR A 93 -26.43 0.76 10.94
C THR A 93 -25.13 1.50 11.27
N ILE A 94 -24.90 1.75 12.56
CA ILE A 94 -23.67 2.32 13.11
C ILE A 94 -23.09 1.31 14.10
N THR A 95 -21.83 0.96 13.89
CA THR A 95 -21.07 0.09 14.80
C THR A 95 -19.90 0.86 15.36
N LEU A 96 -19.82 0.96 16.68
CA LEU A 96 -18.64 1.50 17.36
C LEU A 96 -17.51 0.45 17.34
N ARG A 97 -16.25 0.90 17.39
CA ARG A 97 -15.11 -0.01 17.62
C ARG A 97 -15.32 -0.74 18.95
N ASN A 98 -15.33 -2.07 18.90
CA ASN A 98 -15.57 -2.91 20.06
C ASN A 98 -14.30 -3.66 20.50
N SER A 99 -13.45 -4.11 19.57
CA SER A 99 -12.29 -4.95 19.87
C SER A 99 -10.94 -4.33 19.48
N ILE A 100 -9.86 -4.96 19.95
CA ILE A 100 -8.49 -4.66 19.53
C ILE A 100 -8.23 -5.04 18.06
N ASP A 101 -8.93 -6.08 17.56
CA ASP A 101 -8.79 -6.59 16.19
C ASP A 101 -9.49 -5.68 15.17
N SER A 102 -10.48 -4.90 15.61
CA SER A 102 -11.11 -3.86 14.81
C SER A 102 -10.27 -2.59 14.87
N SER A 103 -9.91 -2.00 13.72
CA SER A 103 -9.06 -0.80 13.68
C SER A 103 -9.83 0.52 13.86
N TYR A 104 -11.14 0.52 13.58
CA TYR A 104 -12.00 1.71 13.56
C TYR A 104 -13.48 1.33 13.74
N GLY A 105 -14.35 2.32 13.92
CA GLY A 105 -15.81 2.10 13.86
C GLY A 105 -16.29 2.07 12.41
N VAL A 106 -17.43 1.45 12.15
CA VAL A 106 -18.02 1.33 10.81
C VAL A 106 -19.45 1.84 10.75
N VAL A 107 -19.84 2.37 9.60
CA VAL A 107 -21.20 2.81 9.28
C VAL A 107 -21.63 2.20 7.96
N HIS A 108 -22.81 1.61 7.93
CA HIS A 108 -23.40 1.09 6.69
C HIS A 108 -24.40 2.09 6.13
N ILE A 109 -24.28 2.42 4.85
CA ILE A 109 -25.16 3.35 4.15
C ILE A 109 -25.76 2.71 2.90
N LYS A 110 -26.94 3.20 2.49
CA LYS A 110 -27.51 2.85 1.18
C LYS A 110 -26.83 3.68 0.09
N SER A 111 -26.32 3.01 -0.93
CA SER A 111 -25.76 3.61 -2.13
C SER A 111 -26.61 3.25 -3.35
N PRO A 112 -26.83 4.17 -4.30
CA PRO A 112 -27.61 3.87 -5.50
C PRO A 112 -26.90 2.87 -6.42
N VAL A 113 -27.71 2.12 -7.17
CA VAL A 113 -27.23 1.19 -8.22
C VAL A 113 -27.18 1.93 -9.56
N THR A 114 -26.06 1.83 -10.26
CA THR A 114 -25.91 2.35 -11.63
C THR A 114 -26.44 1.31 -12.60
N SER A 115 -27.23 1.72 -13.58
CA SER A 115 -27.86 0.79 -14.53
C SER A 115 -27.71 1.24 -15.98
N SER A 116 -27.66 0.28 -16.90
CA SER A 116 -27.75 0.50 -18.34
C SER A 116 -28.72 -0.50 -18.95
N GLY A 117 -29.62 -0.05 -19.83
CA GLY A 117 -30.62 -0.93 -20.46
C GLY A 117 -31.81 -1.35 -19.58
N CYS A 118 -31.88 -0.93 -18.30
CA CYS A 118 -32.94 -1.34 -17.36
C CYS A 118 -34.17 -0.39 -17.32
N SER A 119 -34.08 0.82 -17.89
CA SER A 119 -35.20 1.77 -17.97
C SER A 119 -35.06 2.75 -19.16
N GLN A 120 -36.15 3.42 -19.54
CA GLN A 120 -36.16 4.39 -20.65
C GLN A 120 -35.44 5.71 -20.34
N ARG A 121 -35.00 5.96 -19.09
CA ARG A 121 -34.24 7.15 -18.69
C ARG A 121 -33.02 6.73 -17.87
N PRO A 122 -31.79 6.82 -18.41
CA PRO A 122 -30.59 6.54 -17.64
C PRO A 122 -30.42 7.61 -16.56
N VAL A 123 -30.59 7.23 -15.29
CA VAL A 123 -30.24 8.08 -14.16
C VAL A 123 -28.80 7.76 -13.78
N LYS A 124 -27.87 8.69 -14.01
CA LYS A 124 -26.51 8.58 -13.45
C LYS A 124 -26.57 9.01 -11.98
N PRO A 125 -26.34 8.10 -11.02
CA PRO A 125 -26.38 8.47 -9.61
C PRO A 125 -25.25 9.45 -9.26
N LEU A 126 -25.53 10.38 -8.33
CA LEU A 126 -24.54 11.32 -7.83
C LEU A 126 -23.40 10.56 -7.11
N PRO A 127 -22.12 10.87 -7.39
CA PRO A 127 -21.01 10.22 -6.72
C PRO A 127 -21.08 10.41 -5.20
N LEU A 128 -20.56 9.42 -4.47
CA LEU A 128 -20.40 9.51 -3.02
C LEU A 128 -19.22 10.44 -2.72
N ASN A 129 -19.53 11.62 -2.19
CA ASN A 129 -18.50 12.59 -1.83
C ASN A 129 -18.17 12.48 -0.33
N LEU A 130 -17.00 11.94 -0.03
CA LEU A 130 -16.45 11.91 1.33
C LEU A 130 -15.37 12.98 1.54
N THR A 131 -15.09 13.81 0.54
CA THR A 131 -14.06 14.86 0.62
C THR A 131 -14.61 16.11 1.28
N GLY A 132 -13.76 16.75 2.09
CA GLY A 132 -14.11 17.96 2.84
C GLY A 132 -13.28 18.11 4.10
N LYS A 133 -13.06 19.36 4.52
CA LYS A 133 -12.25 19.66 5.70
C LYS A 133 -12.85 18.99 6.94
N GLY A 134 -12.09 18.08 7.55
CA GLY A 134 -12.50 17.35 8.75
C GLY A 134 -13.49 16.21 8.51
N SER A 135 -13.63 15.70 7.28
CA SER A 135 -14.42 14.49 7.02
C SER A 135 -13.85 13.30 7.80
N PRO A 136 -14.66 12.60 8.62
CA PRO A 136 -14.20 11.45 9.38
C PRO A 136 -14.32 10.14 8.61
N PHE A 137 -14.95 10.14 7.43
CA PHE A 137 -15.37 8.93 6.71
C PHE A 137 -14.41 8.55 5.59
N PHE A 138 -14.24 7.25 5.39
CA PHE A 138 -13.51 6.66 4.26
C PHE A 138 -14.16 5.32 3.88
N ILE A 139 -13.93 4.84 2.65
CA ILE A 139 -14.40 3.52 2.22
C ILE A 139 -13.50 2.44 2.82
N THR A 140 -14.08 1.34 3.34
CA THR A 140 -13.30 0.22 3.87
C THR A 140 -12.90 -0.76 2.75
N GLU A 141 -11.83 -1.52 2.96
CA GLU A 141 -11.38 -2.60 2.06
C GLU A 141 -12.37 -3.76 1.94
N SER A 142 -13.37 -3.84 2.83
CA SER A 142 -14.48 -4.79 2.74
C SER A 142 -15.33 -4.56 1.50
N ASN A 143 -15.35 -3.33 0.96
CA ASN A 143 -16.18 -2.98 -0.19
C ASN A 143 -15.58 -3.46 -1.51
N ARG A 144 -16.48 -3.84 -2.42
CA ARG A 144 -16.17 -4.32 -3.76
C ARG A 144 -17.05 -3.59 -4.76
N LEU A 145 -16.47 -3.31 -5.93
CA LEU A 145 -17.25 -2.99 -7.12
C LEU A 145 -17.81 -4.29 -7.68
N VAL A 146 -19.11 -4.34 -7.93
CA VAL A 146 -19.77 -5.50 -8.55
C VAL A 146 -20.51 -5.01 -9.79
N SER A 147 -20.34 -5.73 -10.90
CA SER A 147 -21.14 -5.58 -12.11
C SER A 147 -21.90 -6.88 -12.38
N VAL A 148 -23.18 -6.77 -12.73
CA VAL A 148 -24.04 -7.89 -13.14
C VAL A 148 -24.64 -7.56 -14.50
N GLY A 149 -24.48 -8.49 -15.45
CA GLY A 149 -24.87 -8.31 -16.84
C GLY A 149 -23.83 -8.89 -17.80
N CYS A 150 -24.22 -9.05 -19.06
CA CYS A 150 -23.32 -9.45 -20.14
C CYS A 150 -22.64 -8.23 -20.77
N GLU A 151 -21.37 -8.38 -21.19
CA GLU A 151 -20.63 -7.34 -21.94
C GLU A 151 -20.68 -5.99 -21.22
N SER A 152 -20.38 -6.03 -19.93
CA SER A 152 -20.50 -4.89 -19.04
C SER A 152 -19.14 -4.58 -18.43
N ARG A 153 -18.69 -3.34 -18.59
CA ARG A 153 -17.45 -2.83 -17.99
C ARG A 153 -17.81 -1.82 -16.92
N ALA A 154 -17.61 -2.19 -15.66
CA ALA A 154 -17.83 -1.29 -14.53
C ALA A 154 -16.50 -0.65 -14.13
N LEU A 155 -16.50 0.67 -13.98
CA LEU A 155 -15.34 1.46 -13.57
C LEU A 155 -15.70 2.29 -12.35
N VAL A 156 -14.77 2.40 -11.40
CA VAL A 156 -14.88 3.40 -10.34
C VAL A 156 -14.26 4.70 -10.85
N THR A 157 -15.02 5.80 -10.77
CA THR A 157 -14.58 7.12 -11.22
C THR A 157 -14.23 8.02 -10.04
N ASN A 158 -13.46 9.07 -10.31
CA ASN A 158 -13.07 10.11 -9.36
C ASN A 158 -12.13 9.65 -8.22
N ILE A 159 -11.49 8.48 -8.37
CA ILE A 159 -10.39 8.04 -7.52
C ILE A 159 -9.08 8.69 -7.99
N GLU A 160 -8.32 9.27 -7.07
CA GLU A 160 -6.98 9.79 -7.35
C GLU A 160 -6.05 8.65 -7.80
N SER A 161 -5.51 8.75 -9.01
CA SER A 161 -4.39 7.93 -9.51
C SER A 161 -4.62 6.41 -9.66
N GLN A 162 -5.86 5.92 -9.68
CA GLN A 162 -6.16 4.49 -9.90
C GLN A 162 -7.38 4.28 -10.82
N ILE A 163 -7.26 3.35 -11.79
CA ILE A 163 -8.41 2.83 -12.55
C ILE A 163 -8.80 1.50 -11.91
N ILE A 164 -9.85 1.50 -11.10
CA ILE A 164 -10.42 0.29 -10.53
C ILE A 164 -11.63 -0.08 -11.37
N GLY A 165 -11.64 -1.29 -11.91
CA GLY A 165 -12.74 -1.73 -12.75
C GLY A 165 -12.77 -3.23 -12.95
N CYS A 166 -13.90 -3.72 -13.43
CA CYS A 166 -14.06 -5.10 -13.83
C CYS A 166 -14.90 -5.20 -15.10
N GLU A 167 -14.73 -6.30 -15.83
CA GLU A 167 -15.50 -6.57 -17.03
C GLU A 167 -16.12 -7.97 -16.97
N SER A 168 -17.35 -8.09 -17.47
CA SER A 168 -18.08 -9.34 -17.59
C SER A 168 -18.40 -9.68 -19.04
N SER A 169 -18.25 -10.95 -19.40
CA SER A 169 -18.59 -11.54 -20.69
C SER A 169 -19.63 -12.65 -20.53
N CYS A 170 -20.32 -12.99 -21.62
CA CYS A 170 -21.23 -14.13 -21.70
C CYS A 170 -20.73 -15.20 -22.68
N VAL A 171 -19.49 -15.07 -23.14
CA VAL A 171 -18.80 -16.05 -23.97
C VAL A 171 -17.93 -16.92 -23.06
N GLY A 172 -18.40 -18.13 -22.75
CA GLY A 172 -17.67 -19.11 -21.93
C GLY A 172 -18.61 -20.08 -21.20
N ASN A 173 -18.17 -21.31 -20.96
CA ASN A 173 -18.91 -22.31 -20.17
C ASN A 173 -18.30 -22.37 -18.77
N LYS A 174 -19.10 -22.24 -17.70
CA LYS A 174 -18.59 -22.30 -16.32
C LYS A 174 -18.66 -23.71 -15.73
N SER A 175 -17.57 -24.12 -15.08
CA SER A 175 -17.62 -25.02 -13.93
C SER A 175 -18.38 -24.35 -12.79
N ARG A 176 -19.35 -25.04 -12.19
CA ARG A 176 -20.19 -24.57 -11.07
C ARG A 176 -19.45 -24.38 -9.73
N SER A 177 -18.11 -24.46 -9.71
CA SER A 177 -17.29 -24.49 -8.49
C SER A 177 -16.74 -23.15 -8.02
N ASP A 178 -16.90 -22.06 -8.79
CA ASP A 178 -16.28 -20.78 -8.43
C ASP A 178 -17.04 -20.07 -7.31
N LYS A 179 -16.36 -19.82 -6.19
CA LYS A 179 -16.89 -19.05 -5.04
C LYS A 179 -17.03 -17.54 -5.33
N ILE A 180 -16.48 -17.05 -6.44
CA ILE A 180 -16.31 -15.62 -6.73
C ILE A 180 -16.76 -15.28 -8.16
N CYS A 181 -17.28 -14.07 -8.32
CA CYS A 181 -17.75 -13.49 -9.56
C CYS A 181 -16.58 -13.03 -10.48
N SER A 182 -16.06 -13.94 -11.32
CA SER A 182 -14.81 -13.73 -12.10
C SER A 182 -14.97 -13.49 -13.61
N GLY A 183 -16.04 -12.79 -14.04
CA GLY A 183 -16.14 -12.33 -15.44
C GLY A 183 -17.12 -13.08 -16.35
N TYR A 184 -17.87 -14.08 -15.86
CA TYR A 184 -18.99 -14.69 -16.60
C TYR A 184 -20.32 -14.23 -16.01
N ARG A 185 -21.15 -13.50 -16.80
CA ARG A 185 -22.42 -12.83 -16.40
C ARG A 185 -22.33 -11.82 -15.25
N CYS A 186 -21.21 -11.78 -14.54
CA CYS A 186 -20.94 -10.83 -13.48
C CYS A 186 -19.42 -10.67 -13.33
N CYS A 187 -18.97 -9.53 -12.81
CA CYS A 187 -17.59 -9.33 -12.39
C CYS A 187 -17.53 -8.60 -11.04
N GLN A 188 -16.40 -8.72 -10.35
CA GLN A 188 -16.12 -7.91 -9.17
C GLN A 188 -14.67 -7.41 -9.14
N ALA A 189 -14.44 -6.25 -8.54
CA ALA A 189 -13.11 -5.70 -8.24
C ALA A 189 -13.05 -5.23 -6.78
N VAL A 190 -11.89 -5.42 -6.14
CA VAL A 190 -11.64 -4.93 -4.77
C VAL A 190 -11.33 -3.44 -4.84
N ILE A 191 -11.86 -2.67 -3.89
CA ILE A 191 -11.57 -1.25 -3.78
C ILE A 191 -10.49 -1.06 -2.72
N THR A 192 -9.36 -0.48 -3.10
CA THR A 192 -8.34 -0.02 -2.16
C THR A 192 -8.59 1.45 -1.87
N ALA A 193 -9.20 1.76 -0.73
CA ALA A 193 -9.35 3.12 -0.28
C ALA A 193 -9.04 3.20 1.21
N ASP A 194 -8.06 4.02 1.57
CA ASP A 194 -7.67 4.31 2.94
C ASP A 194 -7.74 5.82 3.21
N LYS A 195 -8.48 6.59 2.39
CA LYS A 195 -8.59 8.06 2.48
C LYS A 195 -9.99 8.56 2.11
N PRO A 196 -10.40 9.75 2.61
CA PRO A 196 -11.63 10.39 2.16
C PRO A 196 -11.48 10.80 0.69
N GLN A 197 -12.35 10.28 -0.17
CA GLN A 197 -12.28 10.52 -1.62
C GLN A 197 -13.70 10.58 -2.23
N VAL A 198 -13.80 11.09 -3.46
CA VAL A 198 -15.04 11.09 -4.23
C VAL A 198 -15.13 9.80 -5.01
N ILE A 199 -16.25 9.10 -4.95
CA ILE A 199 -16.38 7.77 -5.55
C ILE A 199 -17.64 7.71 -6.38
N GLY A 200 -17.46 7.62 -7.69
CA GLY A 200 -18.53 7.34 -8.65
C GLY A 200 -18.41 5.92 -9.18
N VAL A 201 -19.53 5.36 -9.64
CA VAL A 201 -19.54 4.12 -10.41
C VAL A 201 -20.02 4.46 -11.81
N ASN A 202 -19.22 4.10 -12.81
CA ASN A 202 -19.55 4.22 -14.22
C ASN A 202 -19.73 2.82 -14.82
N LEU A 203 -20.65 2.72 -15.76
CA LEU A 203 -20.96 1.48 -16.46
C LEU A 203 -20.90 1.72 -17.97
N GLU A 204 -19.98 1.03 -18.62
CA GLU A 204 -19.74 1.06 -20.06
C GLU A 204 -20.21 -0.24 -20.71
N SER A 205 -20.73 -0.16 -21.93
CA SER A 205 -21.12 -1.33 -22.73
C SER A 205 -20.02 -1.64 -23.72
N SER A 206 -19.46 -2.85 -23.68
CA SER A 206 -18.42 -3.28 -24.63
C SER A 206 -18.98 -3.82 -25.96
N GLY A 207 -20.30 -3.91 -26.10
CA GLY A 207 -21.00 -4.42 -27.28
C GLY A 207 -22.23 -3.58 -27.65
N GLY A 208 -22.57 -3.55 -28.95
CA GLY A 208 -23.55 -2.65 -29.57
C GLY A 208 -25.04 -2.99 -29.36
N ASN A 209 -25.37 -4.06 -28.62
CA ASN A 209 -26.77 -4.38 -28.31
C ASN A 209 -27.20 -3.77 -26.96
N THR A 210 -28.04 -2.74 -27.04
CA THR A 210 -28.51 -1.91 -25.91
C THR A 210 -29.72 -2.46 -25.15
N THR A 211 -30.08 -3.74 -25.30
CA THR A 211 -31.41 -4.25 -24.88
C THR A 211 -31.45 -5.07 -23.58
N LEU A 212 -30.31 -5.54 -23.06
CA LEU A 212 -30.27 -6.32 -21.82
C LEU A 212 -29.90 -5.43 -20.62
N CYS A 213 -30.62 -5.58 -19.50
CA CYS A 213 -30.37 -4.83 -18.27
C CYS A 213 -29.01 -5.22 -17.68
N LYS A 214 -28.21 -4.20 -17.36
CA LYS A 214 -26.88 -4.29 -16.75
C LYS A 214 -26.85 -3.36 -15.55
N VAL A 215 -26.23 -3.79 -14.46
CA VAL A 215 -26.10 -3.00 -13.24
C VAL A 215 -24.69 -3.03 -12.69
N ALA A 216 -24.25 -1.92 -12.10
CA ALA A 216 -22.99 -1.80 -11.39
C ALA A 216 -23.18 -1.00 -10.09
N PHE A 217 -22.58 -1.47 -9.00
CA PHE A 217 -22.75 -0.89 -7.68
C PHE A 217 -21.60 -1.27 -6.74
N LEU A 218 -21.50 -0.54 -5.64
CA LEU A 218 -20.56 -0.85 -4.55
C LEU A 218 -21.28 -1.62 -3.45
N THR A 219 -20.63 -2.63 -2.89
CA THR A 219 -21.20 -3.40 -1.77
C THR A 219 -20.12 -4.00 -0.88
N ASN A 220 -20.41 -4.19 0.40
CA ASN A 220 -19.57 -4.99 1.31
C ASN A 220 -19.95 -6.49 1.33
N GLU A 221 -20.98 -6.88 0.58
CA GLU A 221 -21.40 -8.28 0.43
C GLU A 221 -20.57 -9.05 -0.62
N THR A 222 -20.37 -10.35 -0.40
CA THR A 222 -19.71 -11.23 -1.36
C THR A 222 -20.70 -11.82 -2.37
N TYR A 223 -20.51 -11.52 -3.66
CA TYR A 223 -21.32 -12.09 -4.75
C TYR A 223 -20.64 -13.31 -5.38
N SER A 224 -21.39 -14.41 -5.50
CA SER A 224 -20.96 -15.63 -6.18
C SER A 224 -21.86 -15.92 -7.38
N PRO A 225 -21.38 -16.64 -8.41
CA PRO A 225 -22.19 -17.01 -9.57
C PRO A 225 -23.46 -17.80 -9.23
N ALA A 226 -23.53 -18.43 -8.04
CA ALA A 226 -24.72 -19.13 -7.55
C ALA A 226 -25.74 -18.22 -6.84
N ASN A 227 -25.28 -17.06 -6.33
CA ASN A 227 -26.08 -16.11 -5.56
C ASN A 227 -26.39 -14.82 -6.34
N VAL A 228 -25.91 -14.68 -7.57
CA VAL A 228 -26.18 -13.52 -8.42
C VAL A 228 -27.63 -13.59 -8.89
N THR A 229 -28.46 -12.67 -8.39
CA THR A 229 -29.81 -12.40 -8.88
C THR A 229 -29.77 -11.69 -10.24
N GLU A 230 -30.89 -11.69 -10.96
CA GLU A 230 -30.99 -11.02 -12.25
C GLU A 230 -30.79 -9.50 -12.09
N ALA A 231 -30.22 -8.86 -13.11
CA ALA A 231 -29.87 -7.43 -13.06
C ALA A 231 -31.12 -6.56 -12.83
N GLU A 232 -32.27 -6.99 -13.34
CA GLU A 232 -33.58 -6.37 -13.16
C GLU A 232 -34.04 -6.38 -11.70
N GLU A 233 -33.78 -7.46 -10.96
CA GLU A 233 -34.14 -7.57 -9.54
C GLU A 233 -33.28 -6.64 -8.68
N ILE A 234 -31.97 -6.60 -8.95
CA ILE A 234 -31.03 -5.69 -8.29
C ILE A 234 -31.41 -4.24 -8.58
N TYR A 235 -31.76 -3.94 -9.84
CA TYR A 235 -32.25 -2.61 -10.22
C TYR A 235 -33.57 -2.25 -9.52
N SER A 236 -34.50 -3.20 -9.39
CA SER A 236 -35.79 -2.98 -8.71
C SER A 236 -35.64 -2.65 -7.21
N LYS A 237 -34.60 -3.20 -6.56
CA LYS A 237 -34.21 -2.86 -5.18
C LYS A 237 -33.70 -1.43 -5.07
N GLY A 238 -33.08 -0.89 -6.12
CA GLY A 238 -32.67 0.51 -6.26
C GLY A 238 -31.43 0.94 -5.46
N PHE A 239 -30.97 0.13 -4.49
CA PHE A 239 -29.80 0.44 -3.67
C PHE A 239 -29.00 -0.82 -3.29
N SER A 240 -27.72 -0.60 -2.99
CA SER A 240 -26.81 -1.53 -2.34
C SER A 240 -26.33 -0.97 -1.00
N VAL A 241 -25.73 -1.81 -0.16
CA VAL A 241 -25.19 -1.39 1.14
C VAL A 241 -23.67 -1.22 1.04
N VAL A 242 -23.18 -0.04 1.42
CA VAL A 242 -21.75 0.29 1.42
C VAL A 242 -21.28 0.51 2.85
N GLU A 243 -20.11 -0.03 3.18
CA GLU A 243 -19.48 0.10 4.49
C GLU A 243 -18.46 1.26 4.49
N LEU A 244 -18.63 2.20 5.41
CA LEU A 244 -17.71 3.32 5.62
C LEU A 244 -17.01 3.16 6.96
N GLY A 245 -15.70 3.29 6.97
CA GLY A 245 -14.93 3.45 8.19
C GLY A 245 -15.04 4.89 8.68
N TRP A 246 -15.00 5.09 10.00
CA TRP A 246 -14.97 6.42 10.58
C TRP A 246 -13.99 6.52 11.76
N PHE A 247 -13.44 7.72 11.93
CA PHE A 247 -12.55 8.09 13.03
C PHE A 247 -13.20 9.14 13.94
N PHE A 248 -12.81 9.23 15.21
CA PHE A 248 -13.25 10.31 16.11
C PHE A 248 -12.26 11.48 16.07
N ASP A 249 -12.74 12.71 15.86
CA ASP A 249 -11.89 13.91 15.84
C ASP A 249 -11.46 14.32 17.27
N SER A 250 -10.24 13.94 17.64
CA SER A 250 -9.68 14.15 18.97
C SER A 250 -9.35 15.60 19.30
N ARG A 251 -9.37 16.51 18.31
CA ARG A 251 -9.14 17.95 18.53
C ARG A 251 -10.33 18.65 19.16
N LEU A 252 -11.53 18.12 18.93
CA LEU A 252 -12.79 18.71 19.39
C LEU A 252 -13.13 18.28 20.82
N ARG A 253 -12.77 17.05 21.18
CA ARG A 253 -12.97 16.50 22.52
C ARG A 253 -11.97 15.37 22.74
N ASP A 254 -11.25 15.41 23.85
CA ASP A 254 -10.41 14.28 24.27
C ASP A 254 -11.29 13.24 24.99
N PRO A 255 -11.20 11.94 24.66
CA PRO A 255 -11.83 10.86 25.42
C PRO A 255 -11.24 10.76 26.84
N ALA A 256 -11.71 11.64 27.73
CA ALA A 256 -11.22 11.72 29.10
C ALA A 256 -11.39 10.39 29.86
N GLY A 257 -10.30 9.87 30.40
CA GLY A 257 -10.27 8.64 31.20
C GLY A 257 -9.90 7.36 30.44
N CYS A 258 -9.65 7.42 29.13
CA CYS A 258 -9.16 6.28 28.35
C CYS A 258 -7.63 6.25 28.28
N VAL A 259 -7.04 5.05 28.36
CA VAL A 259 -5.58 4.86 28.33
C VAL A 259 -5.11 4.69 26.89
N ASN A 260 -3.95 5.25 26.56
CA ASN A 260 -3.34 5.06 25.24
C ASN A 260 -2.95 3.59 25.04
N LEU A 261 -3.26 3.01 23.87
CA LEU A 261 -2.94 1.61 23.51
C LEU A 261 -1.46 1.24 23.72
N THR A 262 -0.54 2.19 23.53
CA THR A 262 0.91 1.98 23.76
C THR A 262 1.26 1.87 25.25
N GLU A 263 0.51 2.55 26.12
CA GLU A 263 0.67 2.51 27.57
C GLU A 263 -0.11 1.34 28.21
N ALA A 264 -1.22 0.92 27.59
CA ALA A 264 -2.05 -0.20 28.04
C ALA A 264 -1.27 -1.52 28.20
N ARG A 265 -0.21 -1.74 27.40
CA ARG A 265 0.67 -2.93 27.50
C ARG A 265 1.55 -2.97 28.76
N ILE A 266 1.56 -1.91 29.56
CA ILE A 266 2.39 -1.74 30.77
C ILE A 266 1.60 -2.07 32.04
N TYR A 267 0.27 -1.99 32.00
CA TYR A 267 -0.59 -2.22 33.16
C TYR A 267 -0.78 -3.71 33.47
N THR A 268 -0.84 -4.04 34.76
CA THR A 268 -1.15 -5.39 35.26
C THR A 268 -2.65 -5.70 35.28
N SER A 269 -3.50 -4.66 35.27
CA SER A 269 -4.95 -4.73 35.16
C SER A 269 -5.39 -4.04 33.88
N ALA A 270 -6.24 -4.68 33.10
CA ALA A 270 -6.67 -4.13 31.82
C ALA A 270 -7.59 -2.90 32.05
N PRO A 271 -7.29 -1.73 31.47
CA PRO A 271 -8.08 -0.51 31.67
C PRO A 271 -9.50 -0.66 31.13
N SER A 272 -10.46 0.11 31.66
CA SER A 272 -11.86 0.10 31.24
C SER A 272 -12.05 0.58 29.79
N CYS A 273 -11.26 1.57 29.38
CA CYS A 273 -11.27 2.15 28.05
C CYS A 273 -9.84 2.28 27.50
N VAL A 274 -9.67 1.95 26.22
CA VAL A 274 -8.41 2.07 25.49
C VAL A 274 -8.62 2.89 24.22
N CYS A 275 -7.72 3.84 23.96
CA CYS A 275 -7.72 4.65 22.74
C CYS A 275 -6.43 4.47 21.96
N GLU A 276 -6.57 4.37 20.64
CA GLU A 276 -5.50 4.46 19.67
C GLU A 276 -5.53 5.85 19.03
N TYR A 277 -4.39 6.55 19.07
CA TYR A 277 -4.27 7.89 18.50
C TYR A 277 -3.46 7.81 17.22
N GLY A 278 -3.93 8.49 16.17
CA GLY A 278 -3.27 8.51 14.88
C GLY A 278 -3.45 9.85 14.16
N TYR A 279 -2.91 9.91 12.94
CA TYR A 279 -3.07 11.05 12.04
C TYR A 279 -3.64 10.57 10.71
N PHE A 280 -4.79 11.15 10.31
CA PHE A 280 -5.51 10.79 9.09
C PHE A 280 -5.93 12.05 8.35
N SER A 281 -5.62 12.16 7.06
CA SER A 281 -5.96 13.30 6.21
C SER A 281 -5.59 14.68 6.83
N GLY A 282 -4.42 14.76 7.49
CA GLY A 282 -3.94 16.00 8.13
C GLY A 282 -4.56 16.32 9.49
N PHE A 283 -5.37 15.42 10.06
CA PHE A 283 -6.03 15.61 11.36
C PHE A 283 -5.66 14.51 12.35
N GLY A 284 -5.50 14.89 13.61
CA GLY A 284 -5.37 13.93 14.71
C GLY A 284 -6.72 13.25 14.95
N TYR A 285 -6.70 11.93 15.08
CA TYR A 285 -7.88 11.16 15.41
C TYR A 285 -7.62 10.22 16.59
N SER A 286 -8.70 9.79 17.23
CA SER A 286 -8.70 8.77 18.28
C SER A 286 -9.71 7.67 17.97
N ASN A 287 -9.32 6.40 18.06
CA ASN A 287 -10.25 5.28 18.00
C ASN A 287 -10.23 4.55 19.32
N CYS A 288 -11.34 4.64 20.04
CA CYS A 288 -11.46 4.10 21.38
C CYS A 288 -12.43 2.93 21.40
N TYR A 289 -12.20 1.99 22.30
CA TYR A 289 -13.07 0.86 22.57
C TYR A 289 -13.12 0.58 24.09
N CYS A 290 -14.25 0.07 24.55
CA CYS A 290 -14.36 -0.48 25.91
C CYS A 290 -13.77 -1.89 25.92
N ASN A 291 -13.07 -2.24 26.99
CA ASN A 291 -12.45 -3.55 27.08
C ASN A 291 -13.49 -4.67 27.19
N GLU A 292 -13.64 -5.45 26.11
CA GLU A 292 -14.69 -6.46 25.94
C GLU A 292 -14.69 -7.59 26.99
N ILE A 293 -13.59 -7.77 27.72
CA ILE A 293 -13.46 -8.83 28.73
C ILE A 293 -14.39 -8.56 29.94
N GLY A 294 -14.67 -7.30 30.27
CA GLY A 294 -15.45 -6.94 31.47
C GLY A 294 -16.09 -5.55 31.44
N TYR A 295 -16.06 -4.84 30.31
CA TYR A 295 -16.68 -3.51 30.16
C TYR A 295 -17.54 -3.43 28.89
N ARG A 296 -18.66 -2.71 28.97
CA ARG A 296 -19.54 -2.40 27.84
C ARG A 296 -19.92 -0.92 27.81
N GLY A 297 -20.36 -0.43 26.66
CA GLY A 297 -20.90 0.92 26.52
C GLY A 297 -20.21 1.73 25.44
N ASN A 298 -20.09 3.03 25.64
CA ASN A 298 -19.57 3.96 24.64
C ASN A 298 -18.30 4.67 25.14
N PRO A 299 -17.12 4.37 24.59
CA PRO A 299 -15.85 4.92 25.05
C PRO A 299 -15.69 6.42 24.78
N TYR A 300 -16.52 7.00 23.90
CA TYR A 300 -16.47 8.41 23.53
C TYR A 300 -17.27 9.32 24.47
N LEU A 301 -17.94 8.73 25.47
CA LEU A 301 -18.62 9.46 26.55
C LEU A 301 -17.76 9.43 27.82
N PRO A 302 -17.72 10.51 28.61
CA PRO A 302 -17.07 10.50 29.92
C PRO A 302 -17.65 9.39 30.81
N GLY A 303 -16.81 8.44 31.24
CA GLY A 303 -17.25 7.28 32.02
C GLY A 303 -18.16 6.31 31.26
N GLY A 304 -18.20 6.36 29.93
CA GLY A 304 -19.14 5.58 29.13
C GLY A 304 -18.82 4.09 28.99
N CYS A 305 -17.62 3.65 29.39
CA CYS A 305 -17.32 2.23 29.57
C CYS A 305 -17.71 1.80 30.98
N VAL A 306 -18.80 1.04 31.06
CA VAL A 306 -19.42 0.57 32.30
C VAL A 306 -19.00 -0.87 32.56
N ASP A 307 -18.65 -1.15 33.80
CA ASP A 307 -18.33 -2.49 34.30
C ASP A 307 -19.51 -3.45 34.09
N ILE A 308 -19.22 -4.65 33.60
CA ILE A 308 -20.23 -5.71 33.44
C ILE A 308 -20.36 -6.40 34.80
N ASP A 309 -21.58 -6.50 35.32
CA ASP A 309 -21.84 -7.29 36.54
C ASP A 309 -21.96 -8.78 36.16
N GLU A 310 -20.83 -9.49 36.09
CA GLU A 310 -20.86 -10.91 35.69
C GLU A 310 -21.55 -11.80 36.74
N CYS A 311 -21.61 -11.36 38.00
CA CYS A 311 -22.31 -12.06 39.08
C CYS A 311 -23.84 -11.86 39.01
N GLY A 312 -24.31 -10.72 38.49
CA GLY A 312 -25.71 -10.40 38.24
C GLY A 312 -26.28 -11.03 36.96
N GLU A 313 -25.46 -11.17 35.90
CA GLU A 313 -25.85 -11.73 34.60
C GLU A 313 -25.75 -13.28 34.51
N GLY A 314 -25.54 -13.97 35.65
CA GLY A 314 -25.56 -15.43 35.75
C GLY A 314 -24.25 -16.15 35.38
N LYS A 315 -23.43 -15.57 34.50
CA LYS A 315 -22.13 -16.15 34.05
C LYS A 315 -21.13 -16.40 35.19
N GLY A 316 -21.07 -15.51 36.17
CA GLY A 316 -20.20 -15.64 37.34
C GLY A 316 -20.71 -16.67 38.37
N ARG A 317 -22.02 -16.88 38.47
CA ARG A 317 -22.61 -17.87 39.39
C ARG A 317 -22.33 -19.31 38.96
N ASP A 318 -22.41 -19.58 37.66
CA ASP A 318 -22.08 -20.90 37.10
C ASP A 318 -20.58 -21.21 37.21
N SER A 319 -19.74 -20.16 37.15
CA SER A 319 -18.27 -20.29 37.22
C SER A 319 -17.73 -20.43 38.64
N CYS A 320 -18.41 -19.89 39.66
CA CYS A 320 -17.94 -19.91 41.06
C CYS A 320 -18.39 -21.12 41.90
N GLY A 321 -19.26 -21.99 41.38
CA GLY A 321 -19.72 -23.19 42.11
C GLY A 321 -20.33 -22.83 43.49
N GLU A 322 -19.79 -23.40 44.58
CA GLU A 322 -20.25 -23.15 45.96
C GLU A 322 -19.66 -21.90 46.64
N GLN A 323 -18.80 -21.14 45.95
CA GLN A 323 -18.16 -19.92 46.46
C GLN A 323 -19.02 -18.67 46.21
N ILE A 324 -18.77 -17.59 46.96
CA ILE A 324 -19.48 -16.32 46.76
C ILE A 324 -18.85 -15.59 45.56
N CYS A 325 -19.65 -15.33 44.53
CA CYS A 325 -19.25 -14.47 43.40
C CYS A 325 -19.24 -13.01 43.86
N VAL A 326 -18.09 -12.34 43.73
CA VAL A 326 -17.92 -10.91 44.01
C VAL A 326 -17.50 -10.21 42.71
N ASN A 327 -18.35 -9.30 42.24
CA ASN A 327 -18.07 -8.49 41.06
C ASN A 327 -16.94 -7.50 41.38
N VAL A 328 -15.94 -7.42 40.51
CA VAL A 328 -14.81 -6.49 40.64
C VAL A 328 -14.60 -5.73 39.33
N PRO A 329 -14.00 -4.54 39.31
CA PRO A 329 -13.85 -3.80 38.06
C PRO A 329 -13.11 -4.60 36.97
N GLY A 330 -13.83 -4.90 35.88
CA GLY A 330 -13.38 -5.63 34.69
C GLY A 330 -13.38 -7.16 34.82
N SER A 331 -13.90 -7.75 35.90
CA SER A 331 -13.95 -9.20 36.10
C SER A 331 -14.81 -9.61 37.31
N PHE A 332 -14.84 -10.90 37.63
CA PHE A 332 -15.38 -11.40 38.88
C PHE A 332 -14.34 -12.24 39.62
N ARG A 333 -14.46 -12.32 40.94
CA ARG A 333 -13.69 -13.26 41.75
C ARG A 333 -14.60 -14.10 42.63
N CYS A 334 -14.19 -15.33 42.86
CA CYS A 334 -14.90 -16.24 43.76
C CYS A 334 -14.19 -16.23 45.11
N GLU A 335 -14.89 -15.79 46.16
CA GLU A 335 -14.37 -15.79 47.52
C GLU A 335 -14.89 -17.01 48.28
N PRO A 336 -14.00 -17.79 48.95
CA PRO A 336 -14.44 -18.78 49.91
C PRO A 336 -15.14 -18.08 51.08
N LYS A 337 -16.13 -18.73 51.70
CA LYS A 337 -16.75 -18.24 52.94
C LYS A 337 -15.71 -18.26 54.07
N GLU A 338 -15.00 -17.16 54.30
CA GLU A 338 -13.90 -17.15 55.28
C GLU A 338 -14.37 -16.94 56.73
N ARG A 339 -13.79 -17.76 57.60
CA ARG A 339 -13.63 -17.50 59.04
C ARG A 339 -12.21 -16.96 59.29
N GLY A 340 -12.14 -15.81 59.97
CA GLY A 340 -11.12 -15.53 61.00
C GLY A 340 -9.88 -14.73 60.58
N LYS A 341 -9.79 -13.48 61.06
CA LYS A 341 -8.65 -12.55 61.01
C LYS A 341 -7.50 -12.95 61.94
N ILE A 342 -6.25 -12.58 61.60
CA ILE A 342 -5.11 -12.50 62.53
C ILE A 342 -4.27 -11.22 62.27
N ASN A 343 -3.89 -10.51 63.33
CA ASN A 343 -3.07 -9.29 63.33
C ASN A 343 -1.56 -9.59 63.52
N PRO A 344 -0.63 -8.79 62.94
CA PRO A 344 0.81 -8.95 63.13
C PRO A 344 1.46 -7.79 63.91
N VAL A 345 2.48 -8.07 64.73
CA VAL A 345 3.43 -7.04 65.20
C VAL A 345 4.85 -7.63 65.32
N SER A 346 5.84 -6.88 64.80
CA SER A 346 7.30 -6.89 65.05
C SER A 346 8.28 -7.43 63.98
N GLN A 347 8.38 -6.83 62.78
CA GLN A 347 9.53 -7.08 61.85
C GLN A 347 9.94 -5.89 60.94
N GLY A 348 9.91 -4.62 61.37
CA GLY A 348 10.08 -3.47 60.44
C GLY A 348 11.45 -3.31 59.74
N PHE A 349 12.58 -3.60 60.39
CA PHE A 349 13.90 -3.23 59.87
C PHE A 349 14.53 -4.30 58.95
N VAL A 350 14.32 -5.58 59.26
CA VAL A 350 14.74 -6.71 58.39
C VAL A 350 13.92 -6.75 57.10
N ILE A 351 12.62 -6.42 57.19
CA ILE A 351 11.72 -6.35 56.03
C ILE A 351 12.17 -5.25 55.05
N GLY A 352 12.64 -4.09 55.52
CA GLY A 352 13.10 -3.01 54.64
C GLY A 352 14.32 -3.40 53.78
N LEU A 353 15.34 -4.01 54.37
CA LEU A 353 16.52 -4.51 53.64
C LEU A 353 16.16 -5.72 52.76
N ALA A 354 15.34 -6.65 53.25
CA ALA A 354 14.87 -7.79 52.48
C ALA A 354 14.04 -7.36 51.26
N LEU A 355 13.17 -6.35 51.41
CA LEU A 355 12.41 -5.76 50.30
C LEU A 355 13.32 -5.09 49.26
N LEU A 356 14.37 -4.38 49.70
CA LEU A 356 15.34 -3.77 48.78
C LEU A 356 16.07 -4.84 47.94
N PHE A 357 16.59 -5.90 48.59
CA PHE A 357 17.23 -7.01 47.88
C PHE A 357 16.26 -7.78 46.99
N LEU A 358 15.01 -7.93 47.42
CA LEU A 358 13.95 -8.55 46.62
C LEU A 358 13.62 -7.72 45.38
N VAL A 359 13.52 -6.39 45.50
CA VAL A 359 13.31 -5.49 44.35
C VAL A 359 14.48 -5.52 43.37
N LEU A 360 15.72 -5.48 43.87
CA LEU A 360 16.92 -5.60 43.01
C LEU A 360 17.01 -6.98 42.36
N GLY A 361 16.67 -8.05 43.08
CA GLY A 361 16.58 -9.41 42.59
C GLY A 361 15.53 -9.55 41.49
N ILE A 362 14.32 -9.04 41.70
CA ILE A 362 13.24 -9.00 40.69
C ILE A 362 13.67 -8.17 39.48
N TRP A 363 14.30 -7.00 39.67
CA TRP A 363 14.79 -6.18 38.56
C TRP A 363 15.87 -6.89 37.74
N GLY A 364 16.82 -7.55 38.41
CA GLY A 364 17.84 -8.39 37.78
C GLY A 364 17.22 -9.57 37.02
N LEU A 365 16.24 -10.24 37.62
CA LEU A 365 15.49 -11.34 37.00
C LEU A 365 14.71 -10.87 35.77
N ILE A 366 14.01 -9.74 35.85
CA ILE A 366 13.32 -9.12 34.71
C ILE A 366 14.32 -8.77 33.60
N LYS A 367 15.48 -8.18 33.93
CA LYS A 367 16.52 -7.89 32.93
C LYS A 367 17.09 -9.17 32.31
N PHE A 368 17.30 -10.21 33.11
CA PHE A 368 17.78 -11.51 32.63
C PHE A 368 16.75 -12.19 31.73
N ILE A 369 15.47 -12.20 32.11
CA ILE A 369 14.35 -12.72 31.31
C ILE A 369 14.24 -11.93 30.01
N LYS A 370 14.26 -10.58 30.06
CA LYS A 370 14.24 -9.73 28.85
C LYS A 370 15.44 -10.03 27.93
N LYS A 371 16.65 -10.19 28.48
CA LYS A 371 17.86 -10.54 27.71
C LYS A 371 17.74 -11.94 27.08
N ARG A 372 17.29 -12.94 27.85
CA ARG A 372 17.04 -14.31 27.37
C ARG A 372 15.98 -14.34 26.28
N ARG A 373 14.86 -13.65 26.45
CA ARG A 373 13.79 -13.51 25.44
C ARG A 373 14.34 -12.93 24.13
N LYS A 374 15.14 -11.86 24.19
CA LYS A 374 15.79 -11.29 22.99
C LYS A 374 16.70 -12.28 22.28
N ILE A 375 17.52 -13.05 23.01
CA ILE A 375 18.41 -14.06 22.41
C ILE A 375 17.61 -15.19 21.76
N ILE A 376 16.56 -15.67 22.42
CA ILE A 376 15.67 -16.71 21.89
C ILE A 376 14.96 -16.21 20.63
N GLN A 377 14.48 -14.97 20.64
CA GLN A 377 13.82 -14.35 19.50
C GLN A 377 14.76 -14.22 18.29
N LYS A 378 15.99 -13.72 18.50
CA LYS A 378 17.01 -13.66 17.44
C LYS A 378 17.32 -15.04 16.84
N ARG A 379 17.43 -16.07 17.68
CA ARG A 379 17.62 -17.47 17.22
C ARG A 379 16.40 -17.98 16.44
N LYS A 380 15.18 -17.60 16.85
CA LYS A 380 13.95 -17.95 16.14
C LYS A 380 13.93 -17.31 14.76
N PHE A 381 14.27 -16.02 14.64
CA PHE A 381 14.38 -15.34 13.36
C PHE A 381 15.48 -15.92 12.48
N PHE A 382 16.67 -16.18 13.03
CA PHE A 382 17.75 -16.82 12.29
C PHE A 382 17.34 -18.17 11.67
N LYS A 383 16.56 -18.98 12.41
CA LYS A 383 16.02 -20.26 11.89
C LYS A 383 14.92 -20.04 10.86
N ARG A 384 13.97 -19.13 11.11
CA ARG A 384 12.86 -18.81 10.19
C ARG A 384 13.38 -18.29 8.85
N ASN A 385 14.38 -17.41 8.88
CA ASN A 385 14.94 -16.73 7.71
C ASN A 385 16.00 -17.58 6.99
N GLY A 386 15.98 -18.91 7.14
CA GLY A 386 16.85 -19.82 6.39
C GLY A 386 18.33 -19.82 6.79
N GLY A 387 18.69 -19.28 7.96
CA GLY A 387 20.11 -19.12 8.35
C GLY A 387 20.91 -20.41 8.48
N LEU A 388 20.26 -21.55 8.70
CA LEU A 388 20.92 -22.86 8.67
C LEU A 388 21.30 -23.27 7.24
N LEU A 389 20.40 -23.07 6.28
CA LEU A 389 20.64 -23.39 4.86
C LEU A 389 21.74 -22.49 4.28
N LEU A 390 21.66 -21.19 4.56
CA LEU A 390 22.67 -20.24 4.08
C LEU A 390 24.04 -20.53 4.68
N LYS A 391 24.11 -20.88 5.97
CA LYS A 391 25.38 -21.26 6.62
C LYS A 391 25.99 -22.50 5.98
N GLN A 392 25.19 -23.50 5.61
CA GLN A 392 25.64 -24.70 4.91
C GLN A 392 26.15 -24.39 3.49
N GLN A 393 25.46 -23.52 2.76
CA GLN A 393 25.91 -23.06 1.43
C GLN A 393 27.26 -22.33 1.50
N LEU A 394 27.42 -21.45 2.50
CA LEU A 394 28.68 -20.72 2.72
C LEU A 394 29.84 -21.65 3.08
N THR A 395 29.62 -22.65 3.95
CA THR A 395 30.68 -23.63 4.31
C THR A 395 31.05 -24.57 3.17
N THR A 396 30.13 -24.85 2.24
CA THR A 396 30.40 -25.73 1.08
C THR A 396 31.24 -25.03 0.01
N GLN A 397 31.22 -23.69 -0.05
CA GLN A 397 31.95 -22.88 -1.03
C GLN A 397 33.33 -22.40 -0.57
N GLU A 398 33.79 -22.72 0.65
CA GLU A 398 35.12 -22.34 1.17
C GLU A 398 36.32 -22.93 0.40
N GLY A 399 36.09 -23.70 -0.67
CA GLY A 399 37.13 -24.22 -1.58
C GLY A 399 37.34 -23.44 -2.89
N GLY A 400 36.63 -22.35 -3.14
CA GLY A 400 36.72 -21.55 -4.37
C GLY A 400 36.99 -20.07 -4.11
N ASN A 401 37.79 -19.42 -4.98
CA ASN A 401 38.33 -18.06 -4.84
C ASN A 401 37.29 -16.92 -5.04
N VAL A 402 36.07 -17.08 -4.52
CA VAL A 402 34.96 -16.12 -4.62
C VAL A 402 34.75 -15.48 -3.25
N GLU A 403 34.79 -14.14 -3.15
CA GLU A 403 34.44 -13.42 -1.92
C GLU A 403 33.00 -13.79 -1.50
N THR A 404 32.86 -14.64 -0.49
CA THR A 404 31.59 -15.18 -0.04
C THR A 404 30.76 -14.14 0.74
N SER A 405 29.43 -14.17 0.54
CA SER A 405 28.46 -13.35 1.24
C SER A 405 28.54 -13.57 2.76
N LYS A 406 28.76 -12.51 3.55
CA LYS A 406 28.95 -12.60 5.01
C LYS A 406 27.62 -12.53 5.75
N ILE A 407 27.45 -13.37 6.77
CA ILE A 407 26.34 -13.25 7.73
C ILE A 407 26.75 -12.25 8.83
N PHE A 408 26.04 -11.12 8.89
CA PHE A 408 26.23 -10.06 9.90
C PHE A 408 25.28 -10.26 11.09
N THR A 409 25.72 -9.84 12.28
CA THR A 409 24.83 -9.80 13.46
C THR A 409 24.03 -8.49 13.49
N SER A 410 22.83 -8.46 14.11
CA SER A 410 22.07 -7.18 14.14
C SER A 410 22.81 -6.11 14.92
N LYS A 411 23.63 -6.51 15.92
CA LYS A 411 24.44 -5.59 16.72
C LYS A 411 25.56 -4.95 15.90
N GLU A 412 26.16 -5.68 14.97
CA GLU A 412 27.15 -5.13 14.04
C GLU A 412 26.53 -4.08 13.12
N LEU A 413 25.37 -4.37 12.53
CA LEU A 413 24.68 -3.43 11.65
C LEU A 413 24.11 -2.22 12.40
N GLU A 414 23.59 -2.42 13.61
CA GLU A 414 23.19 -1.32 14.51
C GLU A 414 24.39 -0.41 14.79
N LYS A 415 25.57 -0.96 15.10
CA LYS A 415 26.77 -0.15 15.31
C LYS A 415 27.23 0.55 14.02
N ALA A 416 27.21 -0.15 12.90
CA ALA A 416 27.67 0.38 11.61
C ALA A 416 26.82 1.56 11.12
N THR A 417 25.50 1.50 11.38
CA THR A 417 24.51 2.49 10.92
C THR A 417 24.17 3.54 11.97
N ASP A 418 24.87 3.56 13.12
CA ASP A 418 24.54 4.42 14.26
C ASP A 418 23.08 4.27 14.72
N ASN A 419 22.67 3.03 14.99
CA ASN A 419 21.31 2.62 15.33
C ASN A 419 20.27 2.98 14.26
N PHE A 420 20.59 2.80 12.98
CA PHE A 420 19.76 3.19 11.85
C PHE A 420 19.37 4.67 11.88
N ASN A 421 20.38 5.53 12.07
CA ASN A 421 20.21 6.98 12.15
C ASN A 421 19.60 7.53 10.86
N LYS A 422 18.55 8.36 10.98
CA LYS A 422 17.88 9.01 9.82
C LYS A 422 18.83 9.88 9.01
N ASN A 423 19.84 10.49 9.63
CA ASN A 423 20.85 11.31 8.94
C ASN A 423 21.81 10.49 8.07
N ARG A 424 21.76 9.16 8.15
CA ARG A 424 22.56 8.25 7.32
C ARG A 424 21.74 7.58 6.23
N VAL A 425 20.50 8.02 5.97
CA VAL A 425 19.67 7.45 4.91
C VAL A 425 20.22 7.87 3.54
N LEU A 426 20.48 6.88 2.69
CA LEU A 426 20.88 7.06 1.29
C LEU A 426 19.66 7.13 0.36
N GLY A 427 18.60 6.40 0.71
CA GLY A 427 17.37 6.35 -0.08
C GLY A 427 16.24 5.63 0.66
N GLN A 428 15.01 5.97 0.30
CA GLN A 428 13.80 5.42 0.90
C GLN A 428 12.75 5.16 -0.20
N GLY A 429 12.24 3.93 -0.31
CA GLY A 429 11.28 3.53 -1.33
C GLY A 429 10.35 2.41 -0.87
N GLY A 430 9.59 1.84 -1.82
CA GLY A 430 8.61 0.76 -1.54
C GLY A 430 9.23 -0.51 -0.97
N GLN A 431 10.51 -0.76 -1.24
CA GLN A 431 11.23 -1.93 -0.74
C GLN A 431 11.94 -1.71 0.61
N GLY A 432 11.91 -0.48 1.17
CA GLY A 432 12.51 -0.20 2.47
C GLY A 432 13.31 1.09 2.54
N THR A 433 14.28 1.11 3.44
CA THR A 433 15.18 2.24 3.68
C THR A 433 16.62 1.75 3.62
N VAL A 434 17.46 2.45 2.87
CA VAL A 434 18.89 2.14 2.73
C VAL A 434 19.70 3.12 3.56
N TYR A 435 20.57 2.60 4.42
CA TYR A 435 21.42 3.38 5.32
C TYR A 435 22.89 3.25 4.93
N LYS A 436 23.64 4.35 5.02
CA LYS A 436 25.10 4.34 4.97
C LYS A 436 25.65 3.77 6.27
N GLY A 437 26.37 2.66 6.17
CA GLY A 437 27.03 1.99 7.28
C GLY A 437 28.55 2.06 7.17
N MET A 438 29.23 2.03 8.32
CA MET A 438 30.68 1.83 8.39
C MET A 438 30.95 0.57 9.22
N LEU A 439 31.47 -0.47 8.57
CA LEU A 439 31.83 -1.73 9.22
C LEU A 439 33.04 -1.53 10.14
N VAL A 440 33.26 -2.49 11.04
CA VAL A 440 34.38 -2.45 12.02
C VAL A 440 35.76 -2.46 11.37
N ASP A 441 35.86 -2.96 10.14
CA ASP A 441 37.07 -2.99 9.33
C ASP A 441 37.27 -1.71 8.50
N GLY A 442 36.42 -0.69 8.69
CA GLY A 442 36.48 0.59 8.00
C GLY A 442 35.76 0.62 6.64
N ARG A 443 35.26 -0.51 6.14
CA ARG A 443 34.53 -0.53 4.85
C ARG A 443 33.19 0.18 4.97
N ILE A 444 32.90 1.04 3.98
CA ILE A 444 31.61 1.73 3.87
C ILE A 444 30.65 0.82 3.10
N VAL A 445 29.45 0.65 3.63
CA VAL A 445 28.42 -0.25 3.09
C VAL A 445 27.06 0.42 2.98
N ALA A 446 26.21 -0.10 2.12
CA ALA A 446 24.79 0.26 2.04
C ALA A 446 23.94 -0.83 2.71
N VAL A 447 23.18 -0.47 3.75
CA VAL A 447 22.39 -1.40 4.56
C VAL A 447 20.91 -1.20 4.24
N LYS A 448 20.31 -2.11 3.47
CA LYS A 448 18.89 -2.09 3.08
C LYS A 448 18.03 -2.79 4.13
N ARG A 449 17.10 -2.05 4.73
CA ARG A 449 16.16 -2.53 5.75
C ARG A 449 14.72 -2.27 5.32
N SER A 450 13.93 -3.33 5.19
CA SER A 450 12.50 -3.26 4.86
C SER A 450 11.68 -2.69 6.03
N LYS A 451 10.59 -1.96 5.72
CA LYS A 451 9.78 -1.23 6.71
C LYS A 451 8.57 -2.00 7.26
N VAL A 452 8.01 -2.95 6.51
CA VAL A 452 6.71 -3.60 6.79
C VAL A 452 6.88 -5.11 6.81
N LEU A 453 6.04 -5.76 7.62
CA LEU A 453 5.89 -7.22 7.66
C LEU A 453 4.92 -7.64 6.58
N ASP A 454 5.44 -8.30 5.55
CA ASP A 454 4.66 -9.04 4.58
C ASP A 454 5.42 -10.34 4.26
N GLU A 455 4.72 -11.46 4.08
CA GLU A 455 5.37 -12.72 3.71
C GLU A 455 6.06 -12.58 2.34
N ASP A 456 5.48 -11.79 1.44
CA ASP A 456 6.04 -11.43 0.14
C ASP A 456 7.44 -10.79 0.25
N LYS A 457 7.70 -10.03 1.33
CA LYS A 457 9.02 -9.41 1.57
C LYS A 457 10.10 -10.40 1.99
N VAL A 458 9.73 -11.53 2.58
CA VAL A 458 10.68 -12.61 2.88
C VAL A 458 11.05 -13.35 1.59
N GLU A 459 10.10 -13.56 0.69
CA GLU A 459 10.37 -14.15 -0.63
C GLU A 459 11.27 -13.25 -1.49
N GLU A 460 11.00 -11.94 -1.55
CA GLU A 460 11.87 -10.96 -2.23
C GLU A 460 13.32 -11.05 -1.72
N PHE A 461 13.51 -11.16 -0.39
CA PHE A 461 14.82 -11.33 0.20
C PHE A 461 15.51 -12.64 -0.22
N ILE A 462 14.80 -13.77 -0.12
CA ILE A 462 15.37 -15.08 -0.47
C ILE A 462 15.80 -15.08 -1.94
N ASN A 463 14.95 -14.53 -2.80
CA ASN A 463 15.22 -14.40 -4.22
C ASN A 463 16.44 -13.49 -4.47
N GLU A 464 16.50 -12.31 -3.85
CA GLU A 464 17.60 -11.37 -4.02
C GLU A 464 18.95 -11.98 -3.58
N VAL A 465 18.99 -12.69 -2.45
CA VAL A 465 20.20 -13.42 -2.01
C VAL A 465 20.55 -14.56 -2.98
N SER A 466 19.56 -15.33 -3.43
CA SER A 466 19.79 -16.47 -4.32
C SER A 466 20.32 -16.04 -5.69
N VAL A 467 19.79 -14.94 -6.24
CA VAL A 467 20.21 -14.36 -7.52
C VAL A 467 21.59 -13.71 -7.39
N LEU A 468 21.76 -12.78 -6.44
CA LEU A 468 23.01 -12.02 -6.31
C LEU A 468 24.19 -12.85 -5.81
N SER A 469 23.97 -13.98 -5.13
CA SER A 469 25.06 -14.89 -4.75
C SER A 469 25.70 -15.62 -5.94
N GLN A 470 25.00 -15.68 -7.08
CA GLN A 470 25.46 -16.37 -8.29
C GLN A 470 25.97 -15.40 -9.36
N ILE A 471 25.81 -14.09 -9.15
CA ILE A 471 26.16 -13.04 -10.11
C ILE A 471 27.42 -12.32 -9.65
N ASN A 472 28.39 -12.19 -10.56
CA ASN A 472 29.58 -11.38 -10.33
C ASN A 472 29.90 -10.59 -11.60
N HIS A 473 29.46 -9.33 -11.65
CA HIS A 473 29.64 -8.46 -12.81
C HIS A 473 30.00 -7.04 -12.38
N ARG A 474 30.90 -6.37 -13.13
CA ARG A 474 31.41 -5.03 -12.78
C ARG A 474 30.33 -3.94 -12.75
N ASN A 475 29.28 -4.10 -13.56
CA ASN A 475 28.16 -3.17 -13.69
C ASN A 475 26.89 -3.67 -12.95
N ILE A 476 27.05 -4.53 -11.95
CA ILE A 476 25.97 -4.98 -11.05
C ILE A 476 26.44 -4.73 -9.62
N VAL A 477 25.55 -4.20 -8.78
CA VAL A 477 25.87 -3.91 -7.37
C VAL A 477 26.14 -5.22 -6.62
N LYS A 478 27.29 -5.28 -5.95
CA LYS A 478 27.72 -6.45 -5.20
C LYS A 478 27.00 -6.57 -3.86
N LEU A 479 26.37 -7.72 -3.63
CA LEU A 479 25.87 -8.12 -2.32
C LEU A 479 27.05 -8.57 -1.44
N MET A 480 27.31 -7.86 -0.35
CA MET A 480 28.37 -8.20 0.60
C MET A 480 27.90 -9.17 1.67
N GLY A 481 26.60 -9.18 2.00
CA GLY A 481 26.08 -10.05 3.03
C GLY A 481 24.65 -9.76 3.46
N CYS A 482 24.21 -10.44 4.50
CA CYS A 482 22.88 -10.26 5.08
C CYS A 482 22.88 -10.45 6.60
N CYS A 483 21.85 -9.95 7.28
CA CYS A 483 21.56 -10.24 8.68
C CYS A 483 20.21 -10.93 8.79
N LEU A 484 20.21 -12.10 9.44
CA LEU A 484 19.05 -12.97 9.59
C LEU A 484 18.46 -12.94 11.02
N GLU A 485 19.08 -12.19 11.95
CA GLU A 485 18.66 -12.11 13.35
C GLU A 485 17.46 -11.17 13.59
N THR A 486 16.97 -10.54 12.54
CA THR A 486 15.87 -9.56 12.55
C THR A 486 14.59 -10.17 12.01
N GLU A 487 13.46 -9.53 12.31
CA GLU A 487 12.15 -10.04 11.90
C GLU A 487 12.01 -10.15 10.38
N VAL A 488 12.38 -9.08 9.66
CA VAL A 488 12.68 -9.13 8.22
C VAL A 488 14.19 -9.07 8.06
N PRO A 489 14.80 -9.95 7.24
CA PRO A 489 16.24 -9.90 6.99
C PRO A 489 16.72 -8.55 6.46
N ILE A 490 17.97 -8.22 6.77
CA ILE A 490 18.63 -6.98 6.33
C ILE A 490 19.71 -7.34 5.31
N LEU A 491 19.79 -6.61 4.20
CA LEU A 491 20.79 -6.82 3.15
C LEU A 491 21.90 -5.77 3.25
N VAL A 492 23.13 -6.19 2.95
CA VAL A 492 24.33 -5.35 3.01
C VAL A 492 25.02 -5.39 1.65
N TYR A 493 25.12 -4.24 1.00
CA TYR A 493 25.75 -4.07 -0.31
C TYR A 493 27.00 -3.20 -0.21
N GLU A 494 27.80 -3.22 -1.27
CA GLU A 494 28.81 -2.18 -1.48
C GLU A 494 28.17 -0.79 -1.50
N HIS A 495 28.85 0.22 -0.96
CA HIS A 495 28.37 1.59 -1.02
C HIS A 495 28.73 2.22 -2.36
N ILE A 496 27.73 2.72 -3.07
CA ILE A 496 27.88 3.46 -4.32
C ILE A 496 27.66 4.96 -4.04
N PRO A 497 28.69 5.82 -4.17
CA PRO A 497 28.68 7.16 -3.58
C PRO A 497 27.91 8.22 -4.36
N ASN A 498 27.85 8.15 -5.70
CA ASN A 498 27.20 9.17 -6.52
C ASN A 498 25.69 8.96 -6.69
N GLY A 499 25.08 8.07 -5.89
CA GLY A 499 23.64 7.87 -5.85
C GLY A 499 23.07 7.23 -7.12
N ASP A 500 21.79 7.50 -7.38
CA ASP A 500 21.04 6.98 -8.52
C ASP A 500 21.06 7.92 -9.75
N LEU A 501 21.00 7.32 -10.93
CA LEU A 501 21.04 8.01 -12.22
C LEU A 501 19.86 8.96 -12.41
N PHE A 502 18.68 8.65 -11.85
CA PHE A 502 17.49 9.49 -11.96
C PHE A 502 17.75 10.89 -11.37
N LYS A 503 18.27 10.98 -10.13
CA LYS A 503 18.61 12.28 -9.53
C LYS A 503 19.64 13.03 -10.36
N ARG A 504 20.69 12.34 -10.83
CA ARG A 504 21.77 12.98 -11.58
C ARG A 504 21.33 13.51 -12.95
N LEU A 505 20.27 12.95 -13.52
CA LEU A 505 19.73 13.36 -14.81
C LEU A 505 18.69 14.48 -14.68
N HIS A 506 17.88 14.46 -13.62
CA HIS A 506 16.66 15.28 -13.48
C HIS A 506 16.70 16.35 -12.39
N ASP A 507 17.74 16.40 -11.55
CA ASP A 507 17.88 17.40 -10.48
C ASP A 507 18.82 18.53 -10.94
N ASP A 508 18.26 19.74 -11.07
CA ASP A 508 18.99 20.92 -11.53
C ASP A 508 19.91 21.52 -10.45
N SER A 509 19.87 21.00 -9.22
CA SER A 509 20.68 21.50 -8.10
C SER A 509 22.12 20.97 -8.07
N ASP A 510 22.49 20.13 -9.03
CA ASP A 510 23.76 19.43 -9.07
C ASP A 510 24.75 20.12 -10.04
N ASP A 511 25.93 20.50 -9.54
CA ASP A 511 26.95 21.26 -10.30
C ASP A 511 27.57 20.47 -11.49
N TYR A 512 27.22 19.19 -11.63
CA TYR A 512 27.77 18.33 -12.67
C TYR A 512 26.78 18.09 -13.80
N ILE A 513 27.14 18.59 -14.96
CA ILE A 513 26.43 18.34 -16.20
C ILE A 513 26.95 17.02 -16.78
N MET A 514 26.04 16.06 -16.98
CA MET A 514 26.37 14.77 -17.57
C MET A 514 26.49 14.89 -19.09
N THR A 515 27.74 14.86 -19.58
CA THR A 515 28.09 14.92 -21.00
C THR A 515 27.52 13.77 -21.82
N TRP A 516 27.42 13.95 -23.13
CA TRP A 516 26.93 12.89 -24.02
C TRP A 516 27.75 11.61 -23.92
N GLU A 517 29.08 11.73 -23.88
CA GLU A 517 29.99 10.59 -23.75
C GLU A 517 29.70 9.77 -22.48
N VAL A 518 29.44 10.44 -21.36
CA VAL A 518 29.10 9.77 -20.10
C VAL A 518 27.75 9.04 -20.21
N ARG A 519 26.74 9.67 -20.83
CA ARG A 519 25.42 9.05 -21.03
C ARG A 519 25.50 7.81 -21.92
N LEU A 520 26.23 7.90 -23.03
CA LEU A 520 26.42 6.79 -23.96
C LEU A 520 27.17 5.63 -23.28
N ARG A 521 28.22 5.95 -22.51
CA ARG A 521 28.94 4.95 -21.72
C ARG A 521 28.05 4.26 -20.69
N ILE A 522 27.21 5.01 -19.99
CA ILE A 522 26.22 4.45 -19.05
C ILE A 522 25.27 3.49 -19.78
N ALA A 523 24.77 3.85 -20.96
CA ALA A 523 23.92 2.99 -21.78
C ALA A 523 24.61 1.66 -22.15
N VAL A 524 25.87 1.71 -22.61
CA VAL A 524 26.69 0.53 -22.92
C VAL A 524 26.84 -0.37 -21.68
N GLU A 525 27.14 0.22 -20.53
CA GLU A 525 27.36 -0.50 -19.28
C GLU A 525 26.10 -1.21 -18.75
N ILE A 526 24.93 -0.55 -18.87
CA ILE A 526 23.65 -1.14 -18.51
C ILE A 526 23.29 -2.27 -19.48
N ALA A 527 23.48 -2.04 -20.79
CA ALA A 527 23.21 -3.05 -21.81
C ALA A 527 24.07 -4.30 -21.60
N GLY A 528 25.36 -4.13 -21.31
CA GLY A 528 26.27 -5.22 -21.00
C GLY A 528 25.89 -5.98 -19.73
N ALA A 529 25.45 -5.28 -18.68
CA ALA A 529 24.96 -5.91 -17.45
C ALA A 529 23.71 -6.77 -17.70
N LEU A 530 22.75 -6.24 -18.46
CA LEU A 530 21.52 -6.95 -18.82
C LEU A 530 21.78 -8.13 -19.76
N ALA A 531 22.67 -7.97 -20.74
CA ALA A 531 23.11 -9.06 -21.62
C ALA A 531 23.75 -10.20 -20.82
N TYR A 532 24.56 -9.86 -19.80
CA TYR A 532 25.12 -10.84 -18.88
C TYR A 532 24.01 -11.60 -18.11
N LEU A 533 23.04 -10.89 -17.54
CA LEU A 533 21.94 -11.48 -16.78
C LEU A 533 21.07 -12.42 -17.63
N HIS A 534 20.75 -12.02 -18.86
CA HIS A 534 19.86 -12.78 -19.74
C HIS A 534 20.53 -13.97 -20.40
N SER A 535 21.83 -13.89 -20.72
CA SER A 535 22.47 -14.87 -21.61
C SER A 535 23.78 -15.50 -21.11
N ALA A 536 24.49 -14.87 -20.17
CA ALA A 536 25.81 -15.34 -19.74
C ALA A 536 25.85 -15.86 -18.29
N ALA A 537 24.81 -15.57 -17.49
CA ALA A 537 24.64 -16.14 -16.17
C ALA A 537 24.34 -17.66 -16.25
N SER A 538 24.64 -18.39 -15.17
CA SER A 538 24.40 -19.85 -15.07
C SER A 538 22.93 -20.23 -15.28
N THR A 539 22.02 -19.34 -14.86
CA THR A 539 20.59 -19.38 -15.16
C THR A 539 20.18 -18.00 -15.65
N PRO A 540 19.37 -17.88 -16.72
CA PRO A 540 18.86 -16.59 -17.16
C PRO A 540 18.10 -15.90 -16.02
N VAL A 541 18.44 -14.64 -15.76
CA VAL A 541 17.81 -13.81 -14.72
C VAL A 541 17.13 -12.63 -15.37
N TYR A 542 15.82 -12.50 -15.20
CA TYR A 542 15.07 -11.31 -15.60
C TYR A 542 14.96 -10.35 -14.43
N HIS A 543 15.24 -9.07 -14.64
CA HIS A 543 15.32 -8.08 -13.56
C HIS A 543 13.93 -7.54 -13.17
N ARG A 544 13.07 -7.25 -14.15
CA ARG A 544 11.67 -6.82 -13.98
C ARG A 544 11.43 -5.43 -13.40
N ASP A 545 12.48 -4.68 -13.05
CA ASP A 545 12.34 -3.30 -12.52
C ASP A 545 13.54 -2.43 -12.95
N ILE A 546 13.86 -2.47 -14.25
CA ILE A 546 14.88 -1.60 -14.85
C ILE A 546 14.34 -0.19 -14.97
N LYS A 547 15.03 0.76 -14.31
CA LYS A 547 14.72 2.20 -14.30
C LYS A 547 15.93 2.98 -13.81
N THR A 548 15.97 4.28 -14.08
CA THR A 548 17.09 5.16 -13.69
C THR A 548 17.27 5.29 -12.17
N THR A 549 16.24 5.04 -11.34
CA THR A 549 16.40 5.00 -9.87
C THR A 549 17.11 3.74 -9.36
N ASN A 550 17.15 2.68 -10.17
CA ASN A 550 17.79 1.40 -9.83
C ASN A 550 19.17 1.26 -10.49
N ILE A 551 19.63 2.29 -11.20
CA ILE A 551 20.97 2.37 -11.78
C ILE A 551 21.78 3.35 -10.92
N LEU A 552 22.80 2.84 -10.24
CA LEU A 552 23.65 3.63 -9.36
C LEU A 552 24.96 4.01 -10.04
N LEU A 553 25.58 5.11 -9.62
CA LEU A 553 26.82 5.63 -10.19
C LEU A 553 27.99 5.54 -9.19
N ASP A 554 29.05 4.83 -9.56
CA ASP A 554 30.25 4.72 -8.73
C ASP A 554 31.09 6.00 -8.74
N GLU A 555 32.23 6.00 -8.02
CA GLU A 555 33.16 7.14 -7.92
C GLU A 555 33.63 7.69 -9.28
N LYS A 556 33.63 6.86 -10.32
CA LYS A 556 34.05 7.19 -11.69
C LYS A 556 32.87 7.39 -12.64
N TYR A 557 31.66 7.54 -12.09
CA TYR A 557 30.41 7.61 -12.87
C TYR A 557 30.22 6.41 -13.81
N ARG A 558 30.62 5.22 -13.34
CA ARG A 558 30.27 3.94 -13.98
C ARG A 558 28.93 3.49 -13.43
N ALA A 559 28.08 2.98 -14.31
CA ALA A 559 26.75 2.49 -13.99
C ALA A 559 26.81 1.10 -13.34
N LYS A 560 26.03 0.93 -12.27
CA LYS A 560 25.78 -0.37 -11.63
C LYS A 560 24.29 -0.59 -11.46
N VAL A 561 23.78 -1.68 -12.03
CA VAL A 561 22.40 -2.11 -11.87
C VAL A 561 22.21 -2.66 -10.45
N SER A 562 21.13 -2.25 -9.79
CA SER A 562 20.81 -2.57 -8.41
C SER A 562 19.35 -3.02 -8.28
N ASP A 563 19.00 -3.52 -7.09
CA ASP A 563 17.62 -3.81 -6.68
C ASP A 563 16.98 -5.05 -7.32
N PHE A 564 17.43 -6.24 -6.89
CA PHE A 564 17.04 -7.52 -7.48
C PHE A 564 15.87 -8.22 -6.77
N GLY A 565 15.10 -7.49 -5.94
CA GLY A 565 13.98 -8.05 -5.18
C GLY A 565 12.87 -8.64 -6.06
N THR A 566 12.58 -7.99 -7.19
CA THR A 566 11.58 -8.44 -8.17
C THR A 566 12.11 -9.45 -9.19
N SER A 567 13.43 -9.59 -9.28
CA SER A 567 14.09 -10.41 -10.30
C SER A 567 13.69 -11.88 -10.20
N ARG A 568 13.79 -12.65 -11.28
CA ARG A 568 13.48 -14.09 -11.24
C ARG A 568 14.44 -14.86 -12.14
N SER A 569 14.93 -15.98 -11.63
CA SER A 569 15.66 -16.97 -12.43
C SER A 569 14.68 -17.85 -13.20
N ILE A 570 14.97 -18.09 -14.48
CA ILE A 570 14.13 -18.89 -15.37
C ILE A 570 14.77 -20.27 -15.56
N LYS A 571 13.95 -21.32 -15.51
CA LYS A 571 14.41 -22.66 -15.89
C LYS A 571 14.61 -22.73 -17.40
N ILE A 572 15.56 -23.53 -17.86
CA ILE A 572 15.98 -23.62 -19.28
C ILE A 572 14.80 -23.94 -20.22
N ASP A 573 13.73 -24.58 -19.73
CA ASP A 573 12.54 -24.99 -20.47
C ASP A 573 11.41 -23.93 -20.53
N GLN A 574 11.58 -22.78 -19.87
CA GLN A 574 10.56 -21.73 -19.82
C GLN A 574 10.99 -20.50 -20.62
N THR A 575 10.13 -20.06 -21.55
CA THR A 575 10.38 -18.87 -22.38
C THR A 575 9.82 -17.58 -21.76
N HIS A 576 8.84 -17.69 -20.86
CA HIS A 576 8.14 -16.57 -20.23
C HIS A 576 7.74 -16.91 -18.79
N LEU A 577 7.48 -15.86 -18.00
CA LEU A 577 6.90 -15.95 -16.66
C LEU A 577 5.46 -15.44 -16.67
N THR A 578 4.51 -16.30 -16.30
CA THR A 578 3.12 -15.89 -16.06
C THR A 578 2.97 -15.52 -14.58
N THR A 579 2.86 -14.22 -14.29
CA THR A 579 2.84 -13.70 -12.92
C THR A 579 1.99 -12.42 -12.83
N LEU A 580 1.57 -12.03 -11.63
CA LEU A 580 0.89 -10.76 -11.40
C LEU A 580 1.72 -9.61 -11.99
N VAL A 581 1.05 -8.68 -12.66
CA VAL A 581 1.70 -7.52 -13.28
C VAL A 581 2.36 -6.67 -12.20
N ALA A 582 3.69 -6.61 -12.22
CA ALA A 582 4.50 -5.85 -11.28
C ALA A 582 5.62 -5.12 -12.03
N GLY A 583 5.84 -3.85 -11.69
CA GLY A 583 6.88 -3.00 -12.28
C GLY A 583 6.59 -1.52 -12.04
N THR A 584 7.47 -0.65 -12.51
CA THR A 584 7.32 0.80 -12.34
C THR A 584 6.59 1.42 -13.53
N PHE A 585 5.54 2.19 -13.25
CA PHE A 585 4.78 2.92 -14.26
C PHE A 585 5.70 3.86 -15.08
N GLY A 586 5.54 3.85 -16.41
CA GLY A 586 6.42 4.56 -17.35
C GLY A 586 7.53 3.68 -17.96
N TYR A 587 7.98 2.63 -17.26
CA TYR A 587 8.94 1.64 -17.76
C TYR A 587 8.30 0.30 -18.12
N LEU A 588 7.05 0.09 -17.68
CA LEU A 588 6.34 -1.17 -17.82
C LEU A 588 6.07 -1.51 -19.29
N ASP A 589 6.46 -2.71 -19.69
CA ASP A 589 6.20 -3.26 -21.02
C ASP A 589 4.68 -3.39 -21.30
N PRO A 590 4.15 -2.74 -22.35
CA PRO A 590 2.73 -2.82 -22.69
C PRO A 590 2.26 -4.23 -23.08
N GLU A 591 3.13 -5.05 -23.69
CA GLU A 591 2.79 -6.44 -24.03
C GLU A 591 2.67 -7.29 -22.77
N TYR A 592 3.60 -7.14 -21.83
CA TYR A 592 3.50 -7.78 -20.51
C TYR A 592 2.25 -7.31 -19.74
N PHE A 593 1.92 -6.02 -19.77
CA PHE A 593 0.72 -5.49 -19.12
C PHE A 593 -0.57 -6.12 -19.65
N GLN A 594 -0.67 -6.35 -20.97
CA GLN A 594 -1.85 -6.93 -21.60
C GLN A 594 -1.93 -8.46 -21.45
N THR A 595 -0.79 -9.15 -21.57
CA THR A 595 -0.74 -10.62 -21.64
C THR A 595 -0.46 -11.28 -20.30
N SER A 596 0.03 -10.52 -19.31
CA SER A 596 0.61 -11.02 -18.05
C SER A 596 1.80 -11.98 -18.24
N GLN A 597 2.43 -12.00 -19.42
CA GLN A 597 3.61 -12.81 -19.73
C GLN A 597 4.88 -11.94 -19.73
N PHE A 598 5.75 -12.14 -18.76
CA PHE A 598 7.04 -11.43 -18.69
C PHE A 598 8.12 -12.22 -19.43
N THR A 599 8.89 -11.54 -20.30
CA THR A 599 9.98 -12.16 -21.08
C THR A 599 11.29 -11.36 -20.95
N ASP A 600 12.40 -11.86 -21.49
CA ASP A 600 13.63 -11.08 -21.65
C ASP A 600 13.36 -9.74 -22.38
N LYS A 601 12.42 -9.76 -23.32
CA LYS A 601 12.00 -8.58 -24.11
C LYS A 601 11.28 -7.51 -23.28
N SER A 602 10.76 -7.85 -22.11
CA SER A 602 10.14 -6.87 -21.21
C SER A 602 11.19 -6.01 -20.50
N ASP A 603 12.34 -6.60 -20.14
CA ASP A 603 13.51 -5.84 -19.66
C ASP A 603 14.10 -4.97 -20.79
N VAL A 604 14.09 -5.46 -22.04
CA VAL A 604 14.53 -4.68 -23.23
C VAL A 604 13.67 -3.42 -23.42
N TYR A 605 12.35 -3.51 -23.25
CA TYR A 605 11.47 -2.35 -23.32
C TYR A 605 11.80 -1.32 -22.24
N SER A 606 11.96 -1.78 -21.00
CA SER A 606 12.33 -0.95 -19.86
C SER A 606 13.68 -0.24 -20.09
N PHE A 607 14.65 -0.95 -20.67
CA PHE A 607 15.94 -0.38 -21.10
C PHE A 607 15.77 0.66 -22.22
N GLY A 608 14.86 0.43 -23.18
CA GLY A 608 14.50 1.41 -24.20
C GLY A 608 14.03 2.73 -23.61
N VAL A 609 13.22 2.69 -22.53
CA VAL A 609 12.80 3.90 -21.82
C VAL A 609 14.00 4.61 -21.18
N VAL A 610 14.93 3.87 -20.58
CA VAL A 610 16.18 4.44 -20.02
C VAL A 610 17.03 5.12 -21.11
N LEU A 611 17.13 4.54 -22.31
CA LEU A 611 17.82 5.18 -23.43
C LEU A 611 17.17 6.51 -23.81
N VAL A 612 15.84 6.55 -23.88
CA VAL A 612 15.11 7.79 -24.20
C VAL A 612 15.29 8.83 -23.09
N GLU A 613 15.26 8.45 -21.82
CA GLU A 613 15.60 9.37 -20.73
C GLU A 613 17.02 9.94 -20.91
N LEU A 614 18.02 9.11 -21.23
CA LEU A 614 19.39 9.56 -21.44
C LEU A 614 19.51 10.54 -22.62
N ILE A 615 18.77 10.35 -23.70
CA ILE A 615 18.78 11.26 -24.86
C ILE A 615 18.08 12.59 -24.54
N THR A 616 16.90 12.53 -23.93
CA THR A 616 16.00 13.68 -23.77
C THR A 616 16.22 14.45 -22.48
N GLY A 617 16.80 13.82 -21.45
CA GLY A 617 16.88 14.37 -20.11
C GLY A 617 15.50 14.54 -19.45
N GLU A 618 14.44 13.99 -20.04
CA GLU A 618 13.08 14.18 -19.58
C GLU A 618 12.59 13.02 -18.71
N LYS A 619 11.67 13.28 -17.78
CA LYS A 619 11.10 12.24 -16.92
C LYS A 619 10.21 11.27 -17.73
N PRO A 620 10.21 9.96 -17.37
CA PRO A 620 9.42 8.91 -18.06
C PRO A 620 7.92 9.19 -18.10
N PHE A 621 7.44 9.93 -17.10
CA PHE A 621 6.07 10.39 -16.97
C PHE A 621 6.07 11.87 -16.59
N SER A 622 5.31 12.68 -17.32
CA SER A 622 5.15 14.12 -17.04
C SER A 622 3.70 14.54 -17.17
N VAL A 623 3.17 15.15 -16.09
CA VAL A 623 1.81 15.72 -16.03
C VAL A 623 1.68 16.97 -16.92
N MET A 624 2.80 17.58 -17.31
CA MET A 624 2.84 18.79 -18.14
C MET A 624 2.64 18.51 -19.63
N ARG A 625 2.64 17.24 -20.07
CA ARG A 625 2.36 16.85 -21.46
C ARG A 625 0.86 16.67 -21.68
N SER A 626 0.38 16.90 -22.91
CA SER A 626 -1.03 16.68 -23.25
C SER A 626 -1.46 15.24 -22.98
N GLU A 627 -2.76 14.99 -22.81
CA GLU A 627 -3.29 13.68 -22.37
C GLU A 627 -2.83 12.51 -23.25
N GLU A 628 -2.62 12.75 -24.55
CA GLU A 628 -2.14 11.76 -25.52
C GLU A 628 -0.63 11.43 -25.40
N TYR A 629 0.20 12.28 -24.78
CA TYR A 629 1.66 12.14 -24.70
C TYR A 629 2.22 12.07 -23.26
N ARG A 630 1.41 11.69 -22.27
CA ARG A 630 1.87 11.62 -20.86
C ARG A 630 3.06 10.68 -20.65
N GLY A 631 3.21 9.64 -21.47
CA GLY A 631 4.35 8.71 -21.45
C GLY A 631 5.48 9.12 -22.38
N LEU A 632 6.71 9.15 -21.86
CA LEU A 632 7.91 9.53 -22.62
C LEU A 632 8.15 8.63 -23.84
N ALA A 633 7.91 7.32 -23.71
CA ALA A 633 8.05 6.38 -24.83
C ALA A 633 7.13 6.71 -26.01
N SER A 634 5.87 7.09 -25.74
CA SER A 634 4.91 7.49 -26.78
C SER A 634 5.31 8.80 -27.45
N HIS A 635 5.71 9.80 -26.65
CA HIS A 635 6.21 11.08 -27.16
C HIS A 635 7.44 10.90 -28.07
N PHE A 636 8.41 10.10 -27.63
CA PHE A 636 9.60 9.79 -28.41
C PHE A 636 9.29 9.04 -29.70
N ASN A 637 8.42 8.02 -29.66
CA ASN A 637 8.02 7.29 -30.86
C ASN A 637 7.33 8.19 -31.88
N GLU A 638 6.53 9.16 -31.44
CA GLU A 638 5.91 10.14 -32.33
C GLU A 638 6.95 11.10 -32.94
N ALA A 639 7.88 11.62 -32.13
CA ALA A 639 8.98 12.44 -32.63
C ALA A 639 9.85 11.68 -33.65
N MET A 640 10.10 10.39 -33.43
CA MET A 640 10.81 9.52 -34.37
C MET A 640 10.04 9.33 -35.68
N LYS A 641 8.71 9.14 -35.64
CA LYS A 641 7.86 9.04 -36.84
C LYS A 641 7.89 10.33 -37.67
N GLN A 642 7.91 11.47 -37.00
CA GLN A 642 7.92 12.78 -37.63
C GLN A 642 9.32 13.27 -38.01
N ASN A 643 10.38 12.46 -37.83
CA ASN A 643 11.78 12.85 -38.02
C ASN A 643 12.21 14.09 -37.21
N ARG A 644 11.61 14.30 -36.03
CA ARG A 644 11.87 15.42 -35.11
C ARG A 644 12.65 15.02 -33.85
N VAL A 645 13.41 13.94 -33.90
CA VAL A 645 14.12 13.43 -32.71
C VAL A 645 15.18 14.40 -32.18
N LEU A 646 15.84 15.15 -33.07
CA LEU A 646 16.85 16.16 -32.69
C LEU A 646 16.24 17.38 -31.95
N ASP A 647 14.92 17.56 -32.05
CA ASP A 647 14.20 18.63 -31.34
C ASP A 647 13.98 18.29 -29.87
N ILE A 648 13.93 17.00 -29.54
CA ILE A 648 13.68 16.51 -28.17
C ILE A 648 14.96 16.07 -27.45
N VAL A 649 16.14 16.21 -28.09
CA VAL A 649 17.44 15.97 -27.46
C VAL A 649 17.66 17.00 -26.36
N ASP A 650 18.18 16.54 -25.23
CA ASP A 650 18.50 17.38 -24.09
C ASP A 650 19.44 18.52 -24.50
N SER A 651 18.99 19.76 -24.25
CA SER A 651 19.76 20.97 -24.54
C SER A 651 21.17 20.96 -23.95
N ARG A 652 21.39 20.25 -22.82
CA ARG A 652 22.68 20.16 -22.12
C ARG A 652 23.75 19.38 -22.89
N ILE A 653 23.35 18.52 -23.83
CA ILE A 653 24.28 17.68 -24.62
C ILE A 653 24.27 18.03 -26.11
N LYS A 654 23.36 18.91 -26.55
CA LYS A 654 23.09 19.20 -27.96
C LYS A 654 24.31 19.78 -28.71
N GLU A 655 25.17 20.53 -28.02
CA GLU A 655 26.38 21.11 -28.61
C GLU A 655 27.56 20.14 -28.67
N GLU A 656 27.56 19.08 -27.85
CA GLU A 656 28.65 18.11 -27.73
C GLU A 656 28.40 16.84 -28.58
N CYS A 657 27.14 16.48 -28.78
CA CYS A 657 26.77 15.23 -29.44
C CYS A 657 26.89 15.31 -30.96
N LYS A 658 27.40 14.25 -31.59
CA LYS A 658 27.26 14.06 -33.04
C LYS A 658 25.84 13.59 -33.34
N ASP A 659 25.11 14.33 -34.18
CA ASP A 659 23.74 14.00 -34.57
C ASP A 659 23.58 12.56 -35.07
N GLU A 660 24.58 12.06 -35.82
CA GLU A 660 24.63 10.67 -36.31
C GLU A 660 24.65 9.64 -35.18
N GLN A 661 25.44 9.88 -34.12
CA GLN A 661 25.50 8.99 -32.96
C GLN A 661 24.18 9.03 -32.18
N VAL A 662 23.62 10.22 -31.95
CA VAL A 662 22.33 10.36 -31.26
C VAL A 662 21.22 9.67 -32.04
N LEU A 663 21.18 9.85 -33.37
CA LEU A 663 20.21 9.22 -34.23
C LEU A 663 20.36 7.69 -34.25
N ALA A 664 21.59 7.16 -34.21
CA ALA A 664 21.84 5.73 -34.10
C ALA A 664 21.31 5.15 -32.78
N VAL A 665 21.60 5.80 -31.64
CA VAL A 665 21.08 5.39 -30.32
C VAL A 665 19.54 5.51 -30.28
N ALA A 666 18.98 6.57 -30.88
CA ALA A 666 17.54 6.77 -30.97
C ALA A 666 16.84 5.69 -31.81
N LYS A 667 17.44 5.27 -32.93
CA LYS A 667 16.93 4.16 -33.76
C LYS A 667 16.92 2.85 -32.97
N LEU A 668 17.97 2.56 -32.20
CA LEU A 668 18.02 1.41 -31.31
C LEU A 668 16.94 1.51 -30.21
N ALA A 669 16.80 2.67 -29.56
CA ALA A 669 15.78 2.90 -28.55
C ALA A 669 14.37 2.65 -29.10
N ARG A 670 14.07 3.13 -30.32
CA ARG A 670 12.80 2.88 -31.01
C ARG A 670 12.53 1.39 -31.21
N ARG A 671 13.55 0.61 -31.62
CA ARG A 671 13.42 -0.86 -31.77
C ARG A 671 13.16 -1.54 -30.43
N CYS A 672 13.84 -1.12 -29.35
CA CYS A 672 13.58 -1.60 -27.99
C CYS A 672 12.15 -1.27 -27.51
N LEU A 673 11.59 -0.13 -27.92
CA LEU A 673 10.26 0.34 -27.54
C LEU A 673 9.11 -0.19 -28.43
N SER A 674 9.37 -1.17 -29.30
CA SER A 674 8.32 -1.81 -30.10
C SER A 674 7.21 -2.39 -29.21
N LEU A 675 5.94 -2.20 -29.61
CA LEU A 675 4.78 -2.80 -28.93
C LEU A 675 4.77 -4.33 -29.01
N LYS A 676 5.38 -4.91 -30.05
CA LYS A 676 5.54 -6.36 -30.20
C LYS A 676 6.96 -6.75 -29.75
N GLY A 677 7.07 -7.55 -28.69
CA GLY A 677 8.32 -8.01 -28.09
C GLY A 677 9.20 -8.80 -29.05
N LYS A 678 8.59 -9.56 -29.98
CA LYS A 678 9.31 -10.28 -31.04
C LYS A 678 10.11 -9.38 -31.99
N LYS A 679 9.69 -8.12 -32.17
CA LYS A 679 10.40 -7.12 -32.99
C LYS A 679 11.54 -6.43 -32.22
N ARG A 680 11.59 -6.56 -30.89
CA ARG A 680 12.65 -5.95 -30.06
C ARG A 680 13.94 -6.76 -30.24
N PRO A 681 15.13 -6.13 -30.24
CA PRO A 681 16.40 -6.86 -30.19
C PRO A 681 16.53 -7.64 -28.88
N ASN A 682 17.43 -8.60 -28.80
CA ASN A 682 17.85 -9.12 -27.48
C ASN A 682 18.89 -8.18 -26.86
N MET A 683 19.12 -8.28 -25.54
CA MET A 683 20.05 -7.38 -24.86
C MET A 683 21.50 -7.52 -25.33
N ARG A 684 21.89 -8.71 -25.83
CA ARG A 684 23.22 -8.94 -26.41
C ARG A 684 23.42 -8.16 -27.72
N GLU A 685 22.43 -8.19 -28.60
CA GLU A 685 22.39 -7.39 -29.84
C GLU A 685 22.43 -5.90 -29.53
N ALA A 686 21.57 -5.43 -28.61
CA ALA A 686 21.55 -4.03 -28.19
C ALA A 686 22.90 -3.58 -27.59
N SER A 687 23.54 -4.43 -26.79
CA SER A 687 24.87 -4.15 -26.23
C SER A 687 25.94 -4.02 -27.32
N ILE A 688 25.97 -4.94 -28.28
CA ILE A 688 26.94 -4.91 -29.40
C ILE A 688 26.71 -3.67 -30.27
N GLU A 689 25.46 -3.30 -30.54
CA GLU A 689 25.12 -2.12 -31.33
C GLU A 689 25.56 -0.83 -30.63
N LEU A 690 25.33 -0.70 -29.32
CA LEU A 690 25.81 0.45 -28.53
C LEU A 690 27.34 0.52 -28.46
N GLU A 691 28.03 -0.61 -28.29
CA GLU A 691 29.50 -0.67 -28.31
C GLU A 691 30.08 -0.21 -29.65
N LYS A 692 29.43 -0.58 -30.76
CA LYS A 692 29.81 -0.10 -32.10
C LYS A 692 29.63 1.41 -32.22
N ILE A 693 28.46 1.94 -31.85
CA ILE A 693 28.17 3.39 -31.88
C ILE A 693 29.21 4.17 -31.04
N CYS A 694 29.63 3.61 -29.91
CA CYS A 694 30.64 4.20 -29.04
C CYS A 694 32.07 4.13 -29.61
N SER A 695 32.37 3.11 -30.43
CA SER A 695 33.73 2.84 -30.94
C SER A 695 34.02 3.43 -32.33
N SER A 696 32.99 3.85 -33.07
CA SER A 696 33.13 4.46 -34.41
C SER A 696 32.94 5.99 -34.35
N PRO A 697 34.00 6.78 -34.12
CA PRO A 697 33.93 8.24 -34.31
C PRO A 697 34.04 8.66 -35.79
N GLU A 698 34.38 7.76 -36.71
CA GLU A 698 34.60 8.01 -38.14
C GLU A 698 33.98 6.85 -38.94
N ASP A 699 33.15 7.16 -39.94
CA ASP A 699 32.45 6.25 -40.87
C ASP A 699 31.35 5.32 -40.30
N LEU A 700 30.17 5.89 -40.04
CA LEU A 700 28.92 5.14 -40.17
C LEU A 700 28.32 5.42 -41.56
N ASP A 701 28.78 4.68 -42.56
CA ASP A 701 28.04 4.54 -43.82
C ASP A 701 26.82 3.65 -43.53
N VAL A 702 25.74 4.27 -43.04
CA VAL A 702 24.48 3.59 -42.77
C VAL A 702 23.86 3.27 -44.12
N THR A 703 24.04 2.03 -44.60
CA THR A 703 23.20 1.48 -45.67
C THR A 703 21.75 1.57 -45.23
N PHE A 704 21.01 2.44 -45.91
CA PHE A 704 19.57 2.62 -45.78
C PHE A 704 18.89 1.39 -46.38
N GLU A 705 18.49 0.45 -45.53
CA GLU A 705 17.37 -0.42 -45.88
C GLU A 705 16.11 0.28 -45.35
N GLU A 706 15.41 0.94 -46.26
CA GLU A 706 14.00 1.27 -46.08
C GLU A 706 13.25 -0.05 -45.94
N GLU A 707 13.00 -0.51 -44.71
CA GLU A 707 11.89 -1.44 -44.48
C GLU A 707 10.61 -0.65 -44.74
N GLU A 708 10.09 -0.73 -45.97
CA GLU A 708 8.70 -0.41 -46.28
C GLU A 708 7.82 -1.22 -45.32
N GLU A 709 7.23 -0.57 -44.31
CA GLU A 709 6.17 -1.19 -43.52
C GLU A 709 4.93 -1.33 -44.42
N GLU A 710 4.75 -2.51 -45.01
CA GLU A 710 3.42 -2.96 -45.41
C GLU A 710 2.55 -3.09 -44.15
N GLU A 711 1.84 -2.01 -43.79
CA GLU A 711 0.59 -2.14 -43.05
C GLU A 711 -0.44 -2.85 -43.94
N LYS A 712 -0.33 -4.18 -44.05
CA LYS A 712 -1.49 -4.98 -44.45
C LYS A 712 -2.48 -4.96 -43.29
N ALA A 713 -3.46 -4.06 -43.42
CA ALA A 713 -4.76 -4.24 -42.84
C ALA A 713 -5.22 -5.69 -43.07
N MET A 714 -5.67 -6.34 -42.01
CA MET A 714 -6.26 -7.67 -42.08
C MET A 714 -7.65 -7.53 -42.74
N GLU A 715 -7.67 -7.36 -44.07
CA GLU A 715 -8.82 -7.71 -44.89
C GLU A 715 -8.83 -9.23 -45.04
N ILE A 716 -9.80 -9.87 -44.39
CA ILE A 716 -10.13 -11.27 -44.65
C ILE A 716 -10.88 -11.28 -46.00
N ASN A 717 -10.15 -11.51 -47.09
CA ASN A 717 -10.77 -11.85 -48.36
C ASN A 717 -11.30 -13.28 -48.28
N MET A 718 -12.61 -13.36 -48.25
CA MET A 718 -13.43 -14.56 -48.25
C MET A 718 -13.85 -14.78 -49.70
N ASP A 719 -13.21 -15.74 -50.38
CA ASP A 719 -13.78 -16.30 -51.60
C ASP A 719 -13.43 -17.79 -51.72
N ASP A 720 -14.39 -18.62 -51.32
CA ASP A 720 -14.72 -19.88 -52.00
C ASP A 720 -16.23 -20.14 -51.78
N THR A 721 -17.01 -19.53 -52.66
CA THR A 721 -18.28 -19.99 -53.25
C THR A 721 -19.05 -21.15 -52.56
N TRP A 722 -20.20 -20.84 -51.96
CA TRP A 722 -21.50 -21.39 -52.40
C TRP A 722 -22.71 -20.54 -51.93
N SER A 723 -23.25 -19.77 -52.89
CA SER A 723 -24.67 -19.48 -53.18
C SER A 723 -25.64 -18.98 -52.09
N VAL A 724 -26.13 -17.73 -52.26
CA VAL A 724 -27.49 -17.32 -52.73
C VAL A 724 -27.88 -15.96 -52.10
N GLU A 725 -27.94 -14.92 -52.96
CA GLU A 725 -28.90 -13.78 -53.05
C GLU A 725 -29.47 -13.08 -51.78
N MET A 726 -29.66 -11.76 -51.65
CA MET A 726 -29.59 -10.57 -52.54
C MET A 726 -29.71 -9.27 -51.70
N THR A 727 -29.13 -8.18 -52.25
CA THR A 727 -29.47 -6.74 -52.17
C THR A 727 -29.40 -5.89 -50.87
N ALA A 728 -28.54 -4.88 -50.96
CA ALA A 728 -28.56 -3.60 -50.23
C ALA A 728 -29.74 -2.69 -50.66
N PRO A 729 -29.99 -1.51 -50.01
CA PRO A 729 -29.24 -0.30 -50.37
C PRO A 729 -28.94 0.71 -49.22
N ALA A 730 -28.17 1.72 -49.60
CA ALA A 730 -27.45 2.76 -48.85
C ALA A 730 -28.27 3.94 -48.26
N SER A 731 -27.66 4.71 -47.34
CA SER A 731 -27.52 6.19 -47.33
C SER A 731 -26.94 6.67 -45.97
N LEU A 732 -25.77 7.33 -45.93
CA LEU A 732 -25.53 8.79 -45.91
C LEU A 732 -26.16 9.53 -44.72
N PHE A 733 -25.34 10.03 -43.78
CA PHE A 733 -25.17 11.48 -43.52
C PHE A 733 -24.09 11.73 -42.43
N ASP A 734 -23.20 12.65 -42.79
CA ASP A 734 -22.18 13.32 -41.99
C ASP A 734 -22.81 14.37 -41.04
N LEU A 735 -22.14 14.69 -39.92
CA LEU A 735 -22.14 15.99 -39.22
C LEU A 735 -21.52 15.88 -37.80
N SER A 736 -20.32 16.43 -37.64
CA SER A 736 -19.85 17.00 -36.37
C SER A 736 -20.46 18.39 -36.14
N PRO A 737 -20.58 18.86 -34.88
CA PRO A 737 -19.75 20.01 -34.52
C PRO A 737 -19.23 20.05 -33.07
N LYS A 738 -18.10 20.77 -32.95
CA LYS A 738 -17.38 21.24 -31.76
C LYS A 738 -18.25 22.05 -30.78
N LEU A 739 -17.89 22.04 -29.50
CA LEU A 739 -18.01 23.23 -28.64
C LEU A 739 -16.93 23.26 -27.53
N GLU A 740 -16.30 24.41 -27.40
CA GLU A 740 -15.26 24.83 -26.45
C GLU A 740 -15.80 24.95 -25.00
N VAL A 741 -14.91 24.93 -23.99
CA VAL A 741 -14.80 25.93 -22.88
C VAL A 741 -13.54 25.62 -22.02
N GLU A 742 -12.84 26.69 -21.62
CA GLU A 742 -11.55 26.81 -20.90
C GLU A 742 -11.46 26.16 -19.49
N PRO A 743 -10.25 25.79 -19.02
CA PRO A 743 -10.00 25.44 -17.62
C PRO A 743 -9.39 26.59 -16.79
N LEU A 744 -10.02 26.85 -15.65
CA LEU A 744 -9.51 27.66 -14.53
C LEU A 744 -8.41 26.91 -13.77
N ALA A 745 -7.23 27.53 -13.66
CA ALA A 745 -6.10 27.07 -12.86
C ALA A 745 -6.31 27.29 -11.35
N PRO A 746 -5.65 26.50 -10.49
CA PRO A 746 -5.31 26.95 -9.15
C PRO A 746 -3.80 26.87 -8.84
N HIS A 747 -3.31 28.05 -8.47
CA HIS A 747 -2.18 28.46 -7.63
C HIS A 747 -1.23 27.44 -7.00
N GLN A 748 0.06 27.74 -7.19
CA GLN A 748 1.23 27.32 -6.43
C GLN A 748 1.17 27.76 -4.95
N THR A 749 1.69 26.92 -4.05
CA THR A 749 2.22 27.36 -2.75
C THR A 749 3.48 26.58 -2.37
N TRP A 750 4.60 27.31 -2.38
CA TRP A 750 5.78 27.35 -1.47
C TRP A 750 6.11 26.14 -0.59
#